data_AF-A0A2H1X1M8-F1
#
_entry.id   AF-A0A2H1X1M8-F1
#
_cell.length_a   1.000
_cell.length_b   1.000
_cell.length_c   1.000
_cell.angle_alpha   90.00
_cell.angle_beta   90.00
_cell.angle_gamma   90.00
#
_symmetry.space_group_name_H-M   'P 1'
#
loop_
_entity.id
_entity.type
_entity.pdbx_description
1 polymer ?
#
loop_
_entity_poly.entity_id
_entity_poly.type
_entity_poly.pdbx_seq_one_letter_code
_entity_poly.pdbx_strand_id
1 'polypeptide(L)'
;MDRSYDISFSSYEDLSTNHNSTRKGDISISEQLAGFERLRVSALTKAAEMSPLIKEVTIGPRSPQKKDLKLIKEPEKITEDENYGEDLIEDKIREDLRYTLIMKKYENELLEASSENFNMLLDNMKTKRAHFMTNICAQQREEYKRQALQRKARKIEMLKKLQENDNQNVLNKARLDEQNSQIINTQTIENMNRIIEEQNRATARSAALSENFTKICECYKEISNILNIEPLAQSICDKYSTVTKTVVDNIYNIIQICKTNGVSDKDVKQAEILYMNIENIKGKILGEIEVMKQQESLKKQKEEEELLRKKEQEEKDLQNRKAAEMAAAAEAEKIKREQPKKTKPVFYSARNYEYYEKLRTELEQYEAQYKDLLQDVNYKKFRFDCQKAVNTPVNALSSVSAVHMRDKYDKLSKLLKGERVQVLDTHITATQHPQGLFYCTALLAKKIVRQGDLLVSSSTEAAYPLAAVTVALWSQFPQFGRLVEANFHRYCPYLVPMYLPQKEGQTTQEFYLSRGYTYTDGVVEKQDKFLKRMSGIFRLRCAIWIAPMPKFINLPNPNGLRYGWQWLASFLNLKPEPDISATLVHDFFIMCGSQCDKHYGRQFRKILELTNNQYLKVLENIDEGGPKTRLEVYLQTVIQSNVPAPPESTKINW
;
A
#
# COMPACT_ATOMS: atom_id res chain seq x y z
N MET A 1 -20.22 62.76 -18.67
CA MET A 1 -21.00 63.44 -17.64
C MET A 1 -20.90 62.54 -16.42
N ASP A 2 -20.02 62.83 -15.47
CA ASP A 2 -20.20 63.84 -14.40
C ASP A 2 -21.44 63.49 -13.55
N ARG A 3 -21.37 63.32 -12.22
CA ARG A 3 -20.39 63.84 -11.25
C ARG A 3 -20.46 63.13 -9.88
N SER A 4 -19.30 63.06 -9.18
CA SER A 4 -19.02 63.46 -7.76
C SER A 4 -20.14 63.52 -6.70
N TYR A 5 -19.94 63.31 -5.39
CA TYR A 5 -18.82 62.84 -4.51
C TYR A 5 -19.40 62.63 -3.07
N ASP A 6 -18.56 62.17 -2.12
CA ASP A 6 -18.62 62.37 -0.65
C ASP A 6 -19.68 61.75 0.30
N ILE A 7 -19.23 60.74 1.05
CA ILE A 7 -18.96 60.75 2.52
C ILE A 7 -19.93 61.54 3.45
N SER A 8 -20.61 60.84 4.37
CA SER A 8 -20.37 60.98 5.84
C SER A 8 -21.27 60.09 6.74
N PHE A 9 -20.76 59.86 7.96
CA PHE A 9 -21.31 59.17 9.13
C PHE A 9 -22.71 59.67 9.61
N SER A 10 -23.53 58.79 10.22
CA SER A 10 -24.09 58.92 11.60
C SER A 10 -25.41 58.11 11.84
N SER A 11 -25.76 57.93 13.12
CA SER A 11 -27.00 57.35 13.74
C SER A 11 -27.25 55.83 13.55
N TYR A 12 -27.30 55.03 14.64
CA TYR A 12 -28.41 54.84 15.61
C TYR A 12 -29.65 54.22 14.91
N GLU A 13 -30.23 53.10 15.34
CA GLU A 13 -30.67 52.76 16.71
C GLU A 13 -30.86 51.21 16.91
N ASP A 14 -30.63 50.72 18.14
CA ASP A 14 -31.47 49.78 18.93
C ASP A 14 -31.98 48.40 18.39
N LEU A 15 -32.26 47.36 19.19
CA LEU A 15 -32.37 47.21 20.65
C LEU A 15 -32.18 45.74 21.13
N SER A 16 -31.68 45.55 22.36
CA SER A 16 -31.82 44.34 23.22
C SER A 16 -31.02 43.07 22.84
N THR A 17 -30.39 42.28 23.73
CA THR A 17 -30.39 42.20 25.22
C THR A 17 -29.02 41.81 25.82
N ASN A 18 -28.85 42.09 27.13
CA ASN A 18 -27.92 41.48 28.11
C ASN A 18 -26.56 42.14 28.45
N HIS A 19 -26.59 42.97 29.50
CA HIS A 19 -25.52 43.32 30.46
C HIS A 19 -26.26 43.87 31.72
N ASN A 20 -25.87 43.73 33.00
CA ASN A 20 -24.72 43.20 33.76
C ASN A 20 -25.26 42.36 34.96
N SER A 21 -24.54 41.75 35.92
CA SER A 21 -23.16 41.86 36.47
C SER A 21 -22.81 40.53 37.21
N THR A 22 -21.62 40.19 37.72
CA THR A 22 -20.48 40.97 38.23
C THR A 22 -19.19 40.13 38.25
N ARG A 23 -18.02 40.74 37.96
CA ARG A 23 -16.67 40.57 38.58
C ARG A 23 -16.07 39.14 38.79
N LYS A 24 -14.77 38.86 38.66
CA LYS A 24 -13.52 39.46 38.15
C LYS A 24 -12.42 38.51 38.67
N GLY A 25 -11.35 38.21 37.92
CA GLY A 25 -10.30 37.32 38.45
C GLY A 25 -9.22 36.91 37.45
N ASP A 26 -8.39 37.85 37.00
CA ASP A 26 -7.19 37.55 36.23
C ASP A 26 -6.17 36.80 37.11
N ILE A 27 -5.87 35.53 36.79
CA ILE A 27 -4.83 34.77 37.49
C ILE A 27 -3.48 35.12 36.87
N SER A 28 -2.76 36.02 37.55
CA SER A 28 -1.42 36.46 37.14
C SER A 28 -0.41 35.32 37.22
N ILE A 29 0.34 35.12 36.12
CA ILE A 29 1.48 34.19 36.01
C ILE A 29 2.55 34.44 37.10
N SER A 30 2.57 35.63 37.70
CA SER A 30 3.44 35.99 38.83
C SER A 30 3.27 35.09 40.06
N GLU A 31 2.05 34.61 40.36
CA GLU A 31 1.78 33.89 41.62
C GLU A 31 2.35 32.47 41.62
N GLN A 32 2.39 31.79 40.47
CA GLN A 32 3.05 30.49 40.31
C GLN A 32 4.59 30.60 40.33
N LEU A 33 5.15 31.75 39.92
CA LEU A 33 6.60 32.01 39.96
C LEU A 33 7.09 32.39 41.36
N ALA A 34 6.25 33.02 42.19
CA ALA A 34 6.58 33.36 43.58
C ALA A 34 6.93 32.13 44.45
N GLY A 35 6.37 30.95 44.12
CA GLY A 35 6.72 29.68 44.75
C GLY A 35 8.16 29.25 44.48
N PHE A 36 8.67 29.48 43.26
CA PHE A 36 10.05 29.14 42.88
C PHE A 36 11.08 30.08 43.51
N GLU A 37 10.77 31.37 43.65
CA GLU A 37 11.60 32.34 44.38
C GLU A 37 11.84 31.88 45.83
N ARG A 38 10.78 31.53 46.57
CA ARG A 38 10.89 31.04 47.96
C ARG A 38 11.68 29.74 48.06
N LEU A 39 11.52 28.84 47.09
CA LEU A 39 12.23 27.56 47.05
C LEU A 39 13.72 27.76 46.73
N ARG A 40 14.06 28.71 45.84
CA ARG A 40 15.44 29.10 45.52
C ARG A 40 16.14 29.75 46.71
N VAL A 41 15.48 30.68 47.41
CA VAL A 41 16.03 31.30 48.63
C VAL A 41 16.26 30.25 49.70
N SER A 42 15.27 29.41 50.02
CA SER A 42 15.40 28.35 51.04
C SER A 42 16.51 27.34 50.73
N ALA A 43 16.69 26.97 49.45
CA ALA A 43 17.78 26.09 49.02
C ALA A 43 19.17 26.75 49.15
N LEU A 44 19.29 28.03 48.78
CA LEU A 44 20.56 28.77 48.88
C LEU A 44 20.94 29.11 50.32
N THR A 45 19.97 29.43 51.19
CA THR A 45 20.23 29.63 52.63
C THR A 45 20.76 28.34 53.27
N LYS A 46 20.15 27.18 52.98
CA LYS A 46 20.65 25.88 53.46
C LYS A 46 21.99 25.47 52.85
N ALA A 47 22.27 25.86 51.60
CA ALA A 47 23.58 25.63 51.00
C ALA A 47 24.69 26.47 51.67
N ALA A 48 24.39 27.69 52.09
CA ALA A 48 25.32 28.55 52.82
C ALA A 48 25.57 28.07 54.27
N GLU A 49 24.58 27.46 54.92
CA GLU A 49 24.75 26.83 56.25
C GLU A 49 25.63 25.57 56.22
N MET A 50 25.79 24.92 55.06
CA MET A 50 26.45 23.60 54.94
C MET A 50 27.85 23.62 54.30
N SER A 51 28.40 24.78 53.92
CA SER A 51 29.71 24.87 53.24
C SER A 51 30.62 25.97 53.79
N PRO A 52 31.81 25.64 54.35
CA PRO A 52 32.76 26.63 54.87
C PRO A 52 33.51 27.43 53.78
N LEU A 53 33.18 27.23 52.49
CA LEU A 53 33.91 27.80 51.34
C LEU A 53 33.15 28.92 50.60
N ILE A 54 31.90 29.24 50.99
CA ILE A 54 31.13 30.32 50.37
C ILE A 54 31.33 31.61 51.18
N LYS A 55 32.21 32.51 50.71
CA LYS A 55 32.59 33.73 51.46
C LYS A 55 31.84 35.01 51.08
N GLU A 56 31.14 35.05 49.94
CA GLU A 56 30.49 36.27 49.46
C GLU A 56 29.08 35.98 48.91
N VAL A 57 28.10 36.76 49.38
CA VAL A 57 26.77 36.88 48.76
C VAL A 57 26.37 38.35 48.77
N THR A 58 26.28 38.94 47.59
CA THR A 58 25.82 40.32 47.38
C THR A 58 24.29 40.37 47.39
N ILE A 59 23.73 41.55 47.71
CA ILE A 59 22.33 42.01 47.53
C ILE A 59 21.38 41.82 48.75
N GLY A 60 20.85 42.94 49.26
CA GLY A 60 19.57 42.99 49.99
C GLY A 60 19.59 43.84 51.28
N PRO A 61 18.73 44.88 51.44
CA PRO A 61 18.74 45.76 52.62
C PRO A 61 18.06 45.17 53.88
N ARG A 62 17.98 43.84 54.02
CA ARG A 62 17.34 43.13 55.15
C ARG A 62 18.09 41.86 55.59
N SER A 63 19.42 41.91 55.61
CA SER A 63 20.26 40.84 56.15
C SER A 63 20.41 40.97 57.68
N PRO A 64 20.39 39.88 58.47
CA PRO A 64 20.63 39.95 59.91
C PRO A 64 22.07 40.37 60.23
N GLN A 65 22.25 41.34 61.12
CA GLN A 65 23.56 41.76 61.59
C GLN A 65 24.20 40.68 62.49
N LYS A 66 25.42 40.26 62.16
CA LYS A 66 26.20 39.30 62.95
C LYS A 66 26.93 40.05 64.07
N LYS A 67 26.79 39.60 65.32
CA LYS A 67 27.56 40.15 66.46
C LYS A 67 29.03 39.72 66.37
N ASP A 68 29.92 40.60 66.82
CA ASP A 68 31.37 40.45 66.73
C ASP A 68 31.92 39.23 67.49
N LEU A 69 32.88 38.55 66.88
CA LEU A 69 33.83 37.66 67.54
C LEU A 69 35.24 38.13 67.20
N LYS A 70 36.03 38.37 68.24
CA LYS A 70 37.29 39.13 68.19
C LYS A 70 38.41 38.34 67.51
N LEU A 71 39.25 39.07 66.77
CA LEU A 71 40.56 38.61 66.30
C LEU A 71 41.49 38.28 67.47
N ILE A 72 42.24 37.19 67.34
CA ILE A 72 43.51 36.97 68.05
C ILE A 72 44.57 36.60 67.00
N LYS A 73 45.78 37.13 67.16
CA LYS A 73 46.86 37.16 66.17
C LYS A 73 47.71 35.88 66.17
N GLU A 74 48.40 35.64 65.05
CA GLU A 74 49.60 34.80 64.98
C GLU A 74 50.76 35.42 65.77
N PRO A 75 51.76 34.60 66.19
CA PRO A 75 53.12 35.06 66.42
C PRO A 75 54.17 34.38 65.51
N GLU A 76 55.27 35.11 65.33
CA GLU A 76 56.31 35.02 64.29
C GLU A 76 57.40 33.92 64.51
N LYS A 77 58.33 33.83 63.53
CA LYS A 77 59.56 33.01 63.55
C LYS A 77 60.76 33.75 64.18
N ILE A 78 61.63 33.02 64.90
CA ILE A 78 63.04 33.33 65.24
C ILE A 78 63.73 31.93 65.38
N THR A 79 64.68 31.47 64.53
CA THR A 79 66.18 31.59 64.57
C THR A 79 66.81 31.39 65.96
N GLU A 80 68.02 30.84 66.20
CA GLU A 80 69.00 30.01 65.46
C GLU A 80 69.94 29.39 66.53
N ASP A 81 70.54 28.22 66.23
CA ASP A 81 71.87 27.70 66.66
C ASP A 81 72.33 27.39 68.13
N GLU A 82 73.33 26.48 68.15
CA GLU A 82 74.42 26.20 69.11
C GLU A 82 74.22 25.46 70.47
N ASN A 83 74.26 24.11 70.38
CA ASN A 83 75.31 23.17 70.87
C ASN A 83 75.84 23.15 72.35
N TYR A 84 76.25 21.92 72.76
CA TYR A 84 76.98 21.48 73.98
C TYR A 84 76.22 21.27 75.31
N GLY A 85 76.48 20.10 75.93
CA GLY A 85 76.27 19.83 77.36
C GLY A 85 75.63 18.47 77.66
N GLU A 86 76.43 17.46 78.01
CA GLU A 86 75.94 16.27 78.74
C GLU A 86 75.59 16.70 80.18
N ASP A 87 74.35 16.45 80.64
CA ASP A 87 74.11 15.57 81.80
C ASP A 87 72.62 15.49 82.23
N LEU A 88 72.33 14.33 82.82
CA LEU A 88 71.13 13.91 83.57
C LEU A 88 70.29 15.01 84.26
N ILE A 89 69.09 15.29 83.73
CA ILE A 89 67.94 15.74 84.54
C ILE A 89 66.67 14.97 84.12
N GLU A 90 66.56 13.72 84.56
CA GLU A 90 65.24 13.17 84.89
C GLU A 90 64.75 13.87 86.17
N ASP A 91 64.06 15.00 86.05
CA ASP A 91 62.99 15.38 86.99
C ASP A 91 62.26 16.68 86.60
N LYS A 92 60.98 16.79 87.01
CA LYS A 92 60.11 18.00 86.94
C LYS A 92 59.46 18.37 85.59
N ILE A 93 58.88 17.40 84.89
CA ILE A 93 57.47 17.59 84.53
C ILE A 93 56.66 17.11 85.74
N ARG A 94 55.87 17.99 86.38
CA ARG A 94 54.96 17.58 87.48
C ARG A 94 54.13 16.39 87.02
N GLU A 95 53.99 15.37 87.88
CA GLU A 95 53.16 14.20 87.59
C GLU A 95 51.74 14.62 87.17
N ASP A 96 51.19 15.65 87.83
CA ASP A 96 49.95 16.36 87.48
C ASP A 96 49.79 16.60 85.96
N LEU A 97 50.85 17.09 85.30
CA LEU A 97 50.83 17.46 83.88
C LEU A 97 50.92 16.23 82.98
N ARG A 98 51.68 15.21 83.40
CA ARG A 98 51.77 13.91 82.69
C ARG A 98 50.42 13.18 82.72
N TYR A 99 49.77 13.13 83.88
CA TYR A 99 48.41 12.59 84.01
C TYR A 99 47.40 13.41 83.18
N THR A 100 47.49 14.74 83.18
CA THR A 100 46.61 15.61 82.37
C THR A 100 46.77 15.34 80.87
N LEU A 101 48.00 15.16 80.38
CA LEU A 101 48.26 14.84 78.96
C LEU A 101 47.76 13.45 78.57
N ILE A 102 47.91 12.45 79.45
CA ILE A 102 47.38 11.10 79.23
C ILE A 102 45.85 11.10 79.22
N MET A 103 45.21 11.77 80.19
CA MET A 103 43.75 11.92 80.24
C MET A 103 43.23 12.62 78.97
N LYS A 104 43.86 13.72 78.54
CA LYS A 104 43.49 14.43 77.32
C LYS A 104 43.65 13.57 76.05
N LYS A 105 44.63 12.65 76.02
CA LYS A 105 44.79 11.69 74.93
C LYS A 105 43.63 10.69 74.91
N TYR A 106 43.26 10.12 76.07
CA TYR A 106 42.10 9.23 76.18
C TYR A 106 40.78 9.93 75.89
N GLU A 107 40.61 11.19 76.29
CA GLU A 107 39.44 12.02 75.94
C GLU A 107 39.34 12.23 74.43
N ASN A 108 40.46 12.55 73.76
CA ASN A 108 40.50 12.68 72.30
C ASN A 108 40.17 11.35 71.60
N GLU A 109 40.80 10.23 72.01
CA GLU A 109 40.52 8.90 71.45
C GLU A 109 39.06 8.48 71.63
N LEU A 110 38.46 8.79 72.79
CA LEU A 110 37.03 8.55 73.06
C LEU A 110 36.12 9.44 72.18
N LEU A 111 36.51 10.69 71.95
CA LEU A 111 35.74 11.66 71.16
C LEU A 111 35.84 11.34 69.65
N GLU A 112 36.99 10.89 69.17
CA GLU A 112 37.17 10.34 67.83
C GLU A 112 36.31 9.08 67.63
N ALA A 113 36.42 8.09 68.54
CA ALA A 113 35.60 6.87 68.47
C ALA A 113 34.09 7.16 68.56
N SER A 114 33.67 8.17 69.32
CA SER A 114 32.28 8.63 69.37
C SER A 114 31.83 9.27 68.05
N SER A 115 32.69 10.10 67.45
CA SER A 115 32.46 10.74 66.14
C SER A 115 32.36 9.71 65.02
N GLU A 116 33.26 8.72 64.97
CA GLU A 116 33.21 7.62 64.00
C GLU A 116 31.93 6.80 64.12
N ASN A 117 31.53 6.40 65.34
CA ASN A 117 30.27 5.69 65.57
C ASN A 117 29.05 6.51 65.15
N PHE A 118 29.03 7.82 65.43
CA PHE A 118 27.96 8.71 64.98
C PHE A 118 27.90 8.83 63.45
N ASN A 119 29.04 8.99 62.78
CA ASN A 119 29.12 9.05 61.33
C ASN A 119 28.69 7.72 60.68
N MET A 120 29.10 6.58 61.23
CA MET A 120 28.66 5.25 60.78
C MET A 120 27.15 5.05 60.95
N LEU A 121 26.56 5.51 62.06
CA LEU A 121 25.10 5.48 62.24
C LEU A 121 24.39 6.35 61.20
N LEU A 122 24.94 7.53 60.92
CA LEU A 122 24.36 8.52 60.01
C LEU A 122 24.43 8.05 58.55
N ASP A 123 25.53 7.40 58.14
CA ASP A 123 25.65 6.77 56.82
C ASP A 123 24.79 5.51 56.67
N ASN A 124 24.62 4.72 57.73
CA ASN A 124 23.63 3.64 57.76
C ASN A 124 22.20 4.18 57.57
N MET A 125 21.85 5.32 58.18
CA MET A 125 20.55 5.98 57.98
C MET A 125 20.39 6.52 56.56
N LYS A 126 21.41 7.18 55.99
CA LYS A 126 21.40 7.62 54.57
C LYS A 126 21.18 6.43 53.64
N THR A 127 21.90 5.33 53.84
CA THR A 127 21.86 4.13 53.01
C THR A 127 20.48 3.46 53.09
N LYS A 128 19.93 3.26 54.29
CA LYS A 128 18.56 2.74 54.47
C LYS A 128 17.51 3.62 53.76
N ARG A 129 17.63 4.95 53.88
CA ARG A 129 16.74 5.90 53.18
C ARG A 129 16.87 5.83 51.67
N ALA A 130 18.08 5.70 51.14
CA ALA A 130 18.34 5.57 49.70
C ALA A 130 17.73 4.28 49.13
N HIS A 131 17.89 3.14 49.81
CA HIS A 131 17.24 1.89 49.43
C HIS A 131 15.70 2.00 49.46
N PHE A 132 15.13 2.58 50.52
CA PHE A 132 13.68 2.78 50.62
C PHE A 132 13.11 3.62 49.46
N MET A 133 13.74 4.76 49.16
CA MET A 133 13.35 5.61 48.03
C MET A 133 13.51 4.90 46.67
N THR A 134 14.56 4.10 46.50
CA THR A 134 14.80 3.32 45.29
C THR A 134 13.70 2.27 45.08
N ASN A 135 13.29 1.58 46.15
CA ASN A 135 12.23 0.57 46.12
C ASN A 135 10.86 1.17 45.76
N ILE A 136 10.48 2.30 46.36
CA ILE A 136 9.24 3.01 45.99
C ILE A 136 9.26 3.43 44.52
N CYS A 137 10.37 4.02 44.07
CA CYS A 137 10.52 4.44 42.67
C CYS A 137 10.52 3.25 41.69
N ALA A 138 10.98 2.06 42.10
CA ALA A 138 10.87 0.83 41.31
C ALA A 138 9.41 0.34 41.24
N GLN A 139 8.70 0.27 42.38
CA GLN A 139 7.30 -0.15 42.46
C GLN A 139 6.39 0.73 41.59
N GLN A 140 6.48 2.06 41.72
CA GLN A 140 5.71 3.00 40.91
C GLN A 140 5.98 2.81 39.41
N ARG A 141 7.24 2.59 39.00
CA ARG A 141 7.59 2.33 37.59
C ARG A 141 6.97 1.03 37.07
N GLU A 142 6.88 -0.02 37.88
CA GLU A 142 6.19 -1.26 37.49
C GLU A 142 4.66 -1.09 37.40
N GLU A 143 4.05 -0.31 38.30
CA GLU A 143 2.61 0.01 38.20
C GLU A 143 2.27 0.80 36.93
N TYR A 144 3.05 1.84 36.61
CA TYR A 144 2.89 2.59 35.35
C TYR A 144 3.05 1.69 34.12
N LYS A 145 4.01 0.74 34.13
CA LYS A 145 4.15 -0.26 33.06
C LYS A 145 2.91 -1.15 32.95
N ARG A 146 2.39 -1.69 34.06
CA ARG A 146 1.17 -2.52 34.08
C ARG A 146 -0.03 -1.76 33.53
N GLN A 147 -0.27 -0.52 33.99
CA GLN A 147 -1.37 0.30 33.49
C GLN A 147 -1.23 0.61 31.99
N ALA A 148 -0.02 0.91 31.52
CA ALA A 148 0.24 1.13 30.10
C ALA A 148 0.00 -0.13 29.24
N LEU A 149 0.40 -1.31 29.73
CA LEU A 149 0.12 -2.60 29.10
C LEU A 149 -1.38 -2.90 29.06
N GLN A 150 -2.12 -2.66 30.16
CA GLN A 150 -3.57 -2.88 30.22
C GLN A 150 -4.34 -1.95 29.27
N ARG A 151 -3.93 -0.67 29.15
CA ARG A 151 -4.48 0.28 28.17
C ARG A 151 -4.22 -0.18 26.73
N LYS A 152 -3.02 -0.70 26.43
CA LYS A 152 -2.70 -1.28 25.11
C LYS A 152 -3.55 -2.52 24.82
N ALA A 153 -3.70 -3.43 25.78
CA ALA A 153 -4.52 -4.63 25.64
C ALA A 153 -5.99 -4.30 25.31
N ARG A 154 -6.59 -3.36 26.06
CA ARG A 154 -7.96 -2.87 25.79
C ARG A 154 -8.10 -2.24 24.39
N LYS A 155 -7.11 -1.45 23.95
CA LYS A 155 -7.11 -0.88 22.58
C LYS A 155 -7.01 -1.96 21.50
N ILE A 156 -6.21 -2.99 21.70
CA ILE A 156 -6.10 -4.14 20.79
C ILE A 156 -7.41 -4.93 20.74
N GLU A 157 -8.06 -5.17 21.88
CA GLU A 157 -9.35 -5.86 21.94
C GLU A 157 -10.46 -5.09 21.21
N MET A 158 -10.52 -3.77 21.39
CA MET A 158 -11.48 -2.89 20.71
C MET A 158 -11.29 -2.91 19.19
N LEU A 159 -10.04 -2.83 18.72
CA LEU A 159 -9.71 -2.95 17.29
C LEU A 159 -10.02 -4.35 16.73
N LYS A 160 -9.85 -5.41 17.53
CA LYS A 160 -10.23 -6.78 17.13
C LYS A 160 -11.74 -6.90 16.93
N LYS A 161 -12.54 -6.32 17.83
CA LYS A 161 -14.02 -6.31 17.74
C LYS A 161 -14.54 -5.52 16.53
N LEU A 162 -13.93 -4.37 16.22
CA LEU A 162 -14.22 -3.62 14.98
C LEU A 162 -13.95 -4.46 13.74
N GLN A 163 -12.74 -5.03 13.63
CA GLN A 163 -12.36 -5.88 12.48
C GLN A 163 -13.27 -7.11 12.33
N GLU A 164 -13.76 -7.68 13.43
CA GLU A 164 -14.66 -8.83 13.42
C GLU A 164 -16.08 -8.46 12.91
N ASN A 165 -16.54 -7.24 13.20
CA ASN A 165 -17.77 -6.68 12.63
C ASN A 165 -17.62 -6.42 11.12
N ASP A 166 -16.54 -5.73 10.72
CA ASP A 166 -16.24 -5.43 9.31
C ASP A 166 -16.17 -6.70 8.46
N ASN A 167 -15.47 -7.73 8.96
CA ASN A 167 -15.37 -9.03 8.29
C ASN A 167 -16.74 -9.72 8.13
N GLN A 168 -17.63 -9.61 9.12
CA GLN A 168 -18.96 -10.21 9.04
C GLN A 168 -19.82 -9.49 8.00
N ASN A 169 -19.71 -8.15 7.90
CA ASN A 169 -20.41 -7.36 6.89
C ASN A 169 -19.93 -7.72 5.47
N VAL A 170 -18.61 -7.83 5.24
CA VAL A 170 -18.03 -8.27 3.96
C VAL A 170 -18.48 -9.69 3.59
N LEU A 171 -18.50 -10.62 4.55
CA LEU A 171 -18.96 -12.00 4.31
C LEU A 171 -20.45 -12.06 3.95
N ASN A 172 -21.29 -11.26 4.62
CA ASN A 172 -22.71 -11.17 4.30
C ASN A 172 -22.94 -10.56 2.90
N LYS A 173 -22.16 -9.55 2.52
CA LYS A 173 -22.23 -8.94 1.19
C LYS A 173 -21.79 -9.90 0.09
N ALA A 174 -20.67 -10.60 0.26
CA ALA A 174 -20.18 -11.59 -0.70
C ALA A 174 -21.21 -12.70 -0.98
N ARG A 175 -21.95 -13.16 0.05
CA ARG A 175 -23.05 -14.12 -0.13
C ARG A 175 -24.21 -13.54 -0.95
N LEU A 176 -24.56 -12.27 -0.73
CA LEU A 176 -25.64 -11.61 -1.47
C LEU A 176 -25.25 -11.41 -2.94
N ASP A 177 -24.00 -11.02 -3.20
CA ASP A 177 -23.47 -10.87 -4.56
C ASP A 177 -23.36 -12.22 -5.28
N GLU A 178 -22.99 -13.29 -4.57
CA GLU A 178 -23.01 -14.66 -5.09
C GLU A 178 -24.44 -15.12 -5.43
N GLN A 179 -25.42 -14.89 -4.55
CA GLN A 179 -26.84 -15.18 -4.82
C GLN A 179 -27.38 -14.40 -6.01
N ASN A 180 -27.09 -13.10 -6.10
CA ASN A 180 -27.49 -12.26 -7.24
C ASN A 180 -26.86 -12.75 -8.55
N SER A 181 -25.58 -13.13 -8.52
CA SER A 181 -24.87 -13.67 -9.68
C SER A 181 -25.44 -15.01 -10.14
N GLN A 182 -25.81 -15.89 -9.19
CA GLN A 182 -26.49 -17.15 -9.49
C GLN A 182 -27.85 -16.90 -10.14
N ILE A 183 -28.69 -16.01 -9.58
CA ILE A 183 -30.01 -15.67 -10.14
C ILE A 183 -29.88 -15.12 -11.57
N ILE A 184 -28.96 -14.18 -11.81
CA ILE A 184 -28.72 -13.60 -13.14
C ILE A 184 -28.26 -14.68 -14.14
N ASN A 185 -27.36 -15.57 -13.74
CA ASN A 185 -26.89 -16.67 -14.59
C ASN A 185 -28.03 -17.65 -14.91
N THR A 186 -28.84 -18.05 -13.92
CA THR A 186 -30.00 -18.92 -14.13
C THR A 186 -31.00 -18.30 -15.09
N GLN A 187 -31.41 -17.04 -14.87
CA GLN A 187 -32.33 -16.32 -15.77
C GLN A 187 -31.76 -16.17 -17.20
N THR A 188 -30.44 -15.98 -17.32
CA THR A 188 -29.76 -15.87 -18.62
C THR A 188 -29.75 -17.21 -19.37
N ILE A 189 -29.52 -18.32 -18.66
CA ILE A 189 -29.58 -19.68 -19.20
C ILE A 189 -31.03 -20.05 -19.59
N GLU A 190 -32.01 -19.75 -18.74
CA GLU A 190 -33.44 -19.99 -19.02
C GLU A 190 -33.91 -19.22 -20.27
N ASN A 191 -33.52 -17.95 -20.40
CA ASN A 191 -33.83 -17.14 -21.58
C ASN A 191 -33.16 -17.71 -22.86
N MET A 192 -31.90 -18.12 -22.80
CA MET A 192 -31.24 -18.77 -23.94
C MET A 192 -31.90 -20.10 -24.32
N ASN A 193 -32.19 -20.96 -23.34
CA ASN A 193 -32.87 -22.24 -23.58
C ASN A 193 -34.24 -22.02 -24.23
N ARG A 194 -35.01 -21.03 -23.77
CA ARG A 194 -36.30 -20.68 -24.37
C ARG A 194 -36.17 -20.22 -25.82
N ILE A 195 -35.18 -19.38 -26.15
CA ILE A 195 -34.93 -18.94 -27.54
C ILE A 195 -34.56 -20.15 -28.42
N ILE A 196 -33.71 -21.05 -27.93
CA ILE A 196 -33.33 -22.28 -28.63
C ILE A 196 -34.54 -23.19 -28.84
N GLU A 197 -35.41 -23.36 -27.84
CA GLU A 197 -36.65 -24.12 -27.99
C GLU A 197 -37.61 -23.50 -29.02
N GLU A 198 -37.83 -22.18 -28.99
CA GLU A 198 -38.68 -21.48 -29.96
C GLU A 198 -38.13 -21.63 -31.39
N GLN A 199 -36.80 -21.51 -31.57
CA GLN A 199 -36.12 -21.70 -32.85
C GLN A 199 -36.17 -23.16 -33.34
N ASN A 200 -35.99 -24.14 -32.46
CA ASN A 200 -36.14 -25.56 -32.78
C ASN A 200 -37.58 -25.90 -33.21
N ARG A 201 -38.59 -25.39 -32.50
CA ARG A 201 -40.02 -25.55 -32.87
C ARG A 201 -40.33 -24.91 -34.23
N ALA A 202 -39.82 -23.71 -34.50
CA ALA A 202 -39.99 -23.06 -35.80
C ALA A 202 -39.32 -23.86 -36.94
N THR A 203 -38.14 -24.43 -36.69
CA THR A 203 -37.42 -25.27 -37.65
C THR A 203 -38.17 -26.57 -37.94
N ALA A 204 -38.71 -27.24 -36.91
CA ALA A 204 -39.53 -28.43 -37.05
C ALA A 204 -40.82 -28.19 -37.85
N ARG A 205 -41.51 -27.06 -37.62
CA ARG A 205 -42.69 -26.66 -38.40
C ARG A 205 -42.37 -26.47 -39.88
N SER A 206 -41.28 -25.78 -40.20
CA SER A 206 -40.83 -25.59 -41.59
C SER A 206 -40.45 -26.91 -42.26
N ALA A 207 -39.82 -27.84 -41.53
CA ALA A 207 -39.49 -29.17 -42.04
C ALA A 207 -40.75 -29.99 -42.38
N ALA A 208 -41.71 -30.08 -41.44
CA ALA A 208 -42.97 -30.79 -41.66
C ALA A 208 -43.81 -30.19 -42.81
N LEU A 209 -43.83 -28.85 -42.93
CA LEU A 209 -44.48 -28.17 -44.05
C LEU A 209 -43.82 -28.53 -45.39
N SER A 210 -42.48 -28.54 -45.45
CA SER A 210 -41.71 -28.91 -46.63
C SER A 210 -41.91 -30.38 -47.03
N GLU A 211 -42.03 -31.28 -46.06
CA GLU A 211 -42.34 -32.70 -46.28
C GLU A 211 -43.73 -32.87 -46.93
N ASN A 212 -44.76 -32.21 -46.38
CA ASN A 212 -46.12 -32.26 -46.92
C ASN A 212 -46.19 -31.69 -48.35
N PHE A 213 -45.50 -30.57 -48.63
CA PHE A 213 -45.40 -30.05 -50.00
C PHE A 213 -44.66 -30.98 -50.96
N THR A 214 -43.64 -31.71 -50.48
CA THR A 214 -42.93 -32.70 -51.31
C THR A 214 -43.86 -33.85 -51.70
N LYS A 215 -44.59 -34.44 -50.74
CA LYS A 215 -45.58 -35.50 -50.98
C LYS A 215 -46.70 -35.07 -51.93
N ILE A 216 -47.16 -33.82 -51.83
CA ILE A 216 -48.15 -33.26 -52.78
C ILE A 216 -47.54 -33.14 -54.19
N CYS A 217 -46.33 -32.62 -54.32
CA CYS A 217 -45.63 -32.53 -55.60
C CYS A 217 -45.43 -33.90 -56.26
N GLU A 218 -45.15 -34.94 -55.47
CA GLU A 218 -45.05 -36.33 -55.94
C GLU A 218 -46.40 -36.86 -56.43
N CYS A 219 -47.46 -36.74 -55.62
CA CYS A 219 -48.82 -37.13 -56.03
C CYS A 219 -49.27 -36.41 -57.32
N TYR A 220 -48.97 -35.12 -57.45
CA TYR A 220 -49.30 -34.35 -58.66
C TYR A 220 -48.51 -34.82 -59.89
N LYS A 221 -47.21 -35.13 -59.75
CA LYS A 221 -46.39 -35.70 -60.84
C LYS A 221 -46.92 -37.06 -61.27
N GLU A 222 -47.29 -37.93 -60.33
CA GLU A 222 -47.87 -39.24 -60.63
C GLU A 222 -49.21 -39.11 -61.36
N ILE A 223 -50.13 -38.26 -60.87
CA ILE A 223 -51.40 -37.96 -61.57
C ILE A 223 -51.11 -37.46 -63.00
N SER A 224 -50.19 -36.50 -63.17
CA SER A 224 -49.81 -35.96 -64.48
C SER A 224 -49.22 -37.02 -65.42
N ASN A 225 -48.39 -37.94 -64.90
CA ASN A 225 -47.84 -39.05 -65.69
C ASN A 225 -48.92 -40.04 -66.11
N ILE A 226 -49.83 -40.42 -65.21
CA ILE A 226 -50.97 -41.30 -65.50
C ILE A 226 -51.85 -40.71 -66.61
N LEU A 227 -52.15 -39.40 -66.51
CA LEU A 227 -52.96 -38.67 -67.50
C LEU A 227 -52.29 -38.56 -68.89
N ASN A 228 -50.95 -38.62 -68.96
CA ASN A 228 -50.20 -38.54 -70.23
C ASN A 228 -50.02 -39.89 -70.94
N ILE A 229 -50.19 -41.02 -70.25
CA ILE A 229 -49.90 -42.37 -70.77
C ILE A 229 -51.15 -43.06 -71.35
N GLU A 230 -52.33 -42.76 -70.81
CA GLU A 230 -53.55 -43.52 -71.09
C GLU A 230 -54.51 -42.73 -72.03
N PRO A 231 -54.74 -43.17 -73.29
CA PRO A 231 -55.52 -42.39 -74.27
C PRO A 231 -57.02 -42.24 -73.94
N LEU A 232 -57.53 -42.98 -72.96
CA LEU A 232 -58.90 -42.84 -72.43
C LEU A 232 -59.00 -41.94 -71.18
N ALA A 233 -57.87 -41.46 -70.62
CA ALA A 233 -57.88 -40.66 -69.40
C ALA A 233 -58.40 -39.21 -69.59
N GLN A 234 -58.59 -38.77 -70.83
CA GLN A 234 -58.91 -37.36 -71.12
C GLN A 234 -60.30 -36.95 -70.61
N SER A 235 -61.30 -37.85 -70.58
CA SER A 235 -62.62 -37.58 -69.98
C SER A 235 -62.62 -37.61 -68.44
N ILE A 236 -61.69 -38.37 -67.84
CA ILE A 236 -61.46 -38.39 -66.38
C ILE A 236 -60.72 -37.11 -65.96
N CYS A 237 -59.83 -36.60 -66.80
CA CYS A 237 -59.07 -35.38 -66.56
C CYS A 237 -59.99 -34.18 -66.27
N ASP A 238 -60.99 -33.92 -67.13
CA ASP A 238 -61.92 -32.79 -66.98
C ASP A 238 -62.73 -32.84 -65.67
N LYS A 239 -63.05 -34.05 -65.18
CA LYS A 239 -63.80 -34.28 -63.94
C LYS A 239 -62.99 -33.93 -62.68
N TYR A 240 -61.67 -34.13 -62.69
CA TYR A 240 -60.80 -33.90 -61.53
C TYR A 240 -59.92 -32.63 -61.64
N SER A 241 -59.71 -32.10 -62.84
CA SER A 241 -58.85 -30.93 -63.12
C SER A 241 -59.17 -29.71 -62.24
N THR A 242 -60.45 -29.37 -62.09
CA THR A 242 -60.92 -28.24 -61.24
C THR A 242 -60.54 -28.42 -59.77
N VAL A 243 -60.63 -29.66 -59.25
CA VAL A 243 -60.32 -29.98 -57.86
C VAL A 243 -58.81 -29.96 -57.64
N THR A 244 -58.03 -30.56 -58.54
CA THR A 244 -56.56 -30.54 -58.51
C THR A 244 -56.02 -29.10 -58.59
N LYS A 245 -56.60 -28.25 -59.44
CA LYS A 245 -56.25 -26.83 -59.54
C LYS A 245 -56.53 -26.08 -58.23
N THR A 246 -57.66 -26.35 -57.58
CA THR A 246 -58.00 -25.78 -56.26
C THR A 246 -56.99 -26.19 -55.18
N VAL A 247 -56.42 -27.40 -55.24
CA VAL A 247 -55.33 -27.80 -54.33
C VAL A 247 -54.06 -27.00 -54.60
N VAL A 248 -53.67 -26.82 -55.88
CA VAL A 248 -52.49 -26.02 -56.26
C VAL A 248 -52.61 -24.54 -55.85
N ASP A 249 -53.77 -23.92 -56.07
CA ASP A 249 -54.01 -22.52 -55.69
C ASP A 249 -53.93 -22.35 -54.15
N ASN A 250 -54.44 -23.31 -53.38
CA ASN A 250 -54.33 -23.30 -51.92
C ASN A 250 -52.88 -23.48 -51.42
N ILE A 251 -52.06 -24.30 -52.08
CA ILE A 251 -50.63 -24.44 -51.76
C ILE A 251 -49.89 -23.13 -52.01
N TYR A 252 -50.17 -22.46 -53.14
CA TYR A 252 -49.58 -21.16 -53.44
C TYR A 252 -49.92 -20.13 -52.35
N ASN A 253 -51.17 -20.10 -51.88
CA ASN A 253 -51.59 -19.22 -50.79
C ASN A 253 -50.82 -19.49 -49.48
N ILE A 254 -50.64 -20.76 -49.08
CA ILE A 254 -49.85 -21.11 -47.88
C ILE A 254 -48.39 -20.65 -48.05
N ILE A 255 -47.78 -20.86 -49.21
CA ILE A 255 -46.40 -20.42 -49.49
C ILE A 255 -46.25 -18.89 -49.37
N GLN A 256 -47.25 -18.10 -49.74
CA GLN A 256 -47.20 -16.64 -49.58
C GLN A 256 -47.41 -16.19 -48.13
N ILE A 257 -48.26 -16.88 -47.36
CA ILE A 257 -48.43 -16.63 -45.92
C ILE A 257 -47.13 -16.94 -45.17
N CYS A 258 -46.46 -18.06 -45.47
CA CYS A 258 -45.21 -18.45 -44.82
C CYS A 258 -44.05 -17.49 -45.11
N LYS A 259 -44.03 -16.81 -46.26
CA LYS A 259 -43.04 -15.76 -46.60
C LYS A 259 -43.21 -14.47 -45.82
N THR A 260 -44.40 -14.21 -45.28
CA THR A 260 -44.75 -12.92 -44.65
C THR A 260 -44.85 -13.01 -43.13
N ASN A 261 -45.48 -14.07 -42.60
CA ASN A 261 -45.79 -14.20 -41.18
C ASN A 261 -45.10 -15.40 -40.47
N GLY A 262 -44.23 -16.13 -41.18
CA GLY A 262 -43.63 -17.37 -40.68
C GLY A 262 -44.59 -18.57 -40.74
N VAL A 263 -44.12 -19.75 -40.29
CA VAL A 263 -44.90 -20.99 -40.34
C VAL A 263 -45.61 -21.25 -39.01
N SER A 264 -46.94 -21.36 -39.03
CA SER A 264 -47.75 -21.72 -37.86
C SER A 264 -48.21 -23.18 -37.88
N ASP A 265 -48.64 -23.70 -36.73
CA ASP A 265 -49.21 -25.05 -36.62
C ASP A 265 -50.52 -25.22 -37.40
N LYS A 266 -51.18 -24.10 -37.78
CA LYS A 266 -52.36 -24.13 -38.66
C LYS A 266 -51.96 -24.40 -40.11
N ASP A 267 -50.85 -23.84 -40.56
CA ASP A 267 -50.36 -23.98 -41.94
C ASP A 267 -49.86 -25.41 -42.19
N VAL A 268 -49.17 -26.01 -41.21
CA VAL A 268 -48.74 -27.41 -41.26
C VAL A 268 -49.94 -28.36 -41.40
N LYS A 269 -50.98 -28.16 -40.57
CA LYS A 269 -52.23 -28.95 -40.64
C LYS A 269 -53.00 -28.71 -41.93
N GLN A 270 -53.02 -27.48 -42.45
CA GLN A 270 -53.67 -27.18 -43.72
C GLN A 270 -52.95 -27.88 -44.89
N ALA A 271 -51.61 -27.93 -44.88
CA ALA A 271 -50.83 -28.67 -45.86
C ALA A 271 -51.03 -30.19 -45.75
N GLU A 272 -51.17 -30.73 -44.54
CA GLU A 272 -51.51 -32.14 -44.29
C GLU A 272 -52.90 -32.49 -44.86
N ILE A 273 -53.91 -31.63 -44.64
CA ILE A 273 -55.25 -31.80 -45.23
C ILE A 273 -55.21 -31.74 -46.76
N LEU A 274 -54.42 -30.82 -47.34
CA LEU A 274 -54.25 -30.72 -48.80
C LEU A 274 -53.54 -31.95 -49.38
N TYR A 275 -52.59 -32.55 -48.65
CA TYR A 275 -51.97 -33.82 -49.01
C TYR A 275 -52.98 -34.97 -49.01
N MET A 276 -53.72 -35.17 -47.92
CA MET A 276 -54.79 -36.17 -47.84
C MET A 276 -55.83 -36.00 -48.97
N ASN A 277 -56.15 -34.77 -49.34
CA ASN A 277 -57.07 -34.48 -50.45
C ASN A 277 -56.50 -34.90 -51.82
N ILE A 278 -55.25 -34.58 -52.15
CA ILE A 278 -54.67 -34.96 -53.44
C ILE A 278 -54.34 -36.46 -53.53
N GLU A 279 -54.01 -37.10 -52.40
CA GLU A 279 -53.84 -38.55 -52.30
C GLU A 279 -55.18 -39.30 -52.50
N ASN A 280 -56.28 -38.78 -51.94
CA ASN A 280 -57.63 -39.30 -52.19
C ASN A 280 -58.06 -39.13 -53.67
N ILE A 281 -57.70 -38.00 -54.30
CA ILE A 281 -57.92 -37.79 -55.74
C ILE A 281 -57.09 -38.79 -56.57
N LYS A 282 -55.80 -38.98 -56.25
CA LYS A 282 -54.93 -40.00 -56.86
C LYS A 282 -55.55 -41.40 -56.74
N GLY A 283 -56.01 -41.79 -55.55
CA GLY A 283 -56.67 -43.07 -55.32
C GLY A 283 -57.96 -43.26 -56.12
N LYS A 284 -58.78 -42.21 -56.26
CA LYS A 284 -60.00 -42.23 -57.10
C LYS A 284 -59.68 -42.36 -58.58
N ILE A 285 -58.68 -41.63 -59.08
CA ILE A 285 -58.24 -41.72 -60.49
C ILE A 285 -57.70 -43.14 -60.78
N LEU A 286 -56.86 -43.68 -59.88
CA LEU A 286 -56.37 -45.06 -59.99
C LEU A 286 -57.51 -46.08 -59.96
N GLY A 287 -58.48 -45.94 -59.05
CA GLY A 287 -59.64 -46.83 -58.97
C GLY A 287 -60.56 -46.76 -60.20
N GLU A 288 -60.82 -45.57 -60.76
CA GLU A 288 -61.59 -45.43 -62.01
C GLU A 288 -60.83 -46.05 -63.20
N ILE A 289 -59.51 -45.88 -63.28
CA ILE A 289 -58.67 -46.52 -64.31
C ILE A 289 -58.63 -48.05 -64.13
N GLU A 290 -58.54 -48.54 -62.89
CA GLU A 290 -58.47 -49.98 -62.60
C GLU A 290 -59.81 -50.69 -62.86
N VAL A 291 -60.94 -50.05 -62.57
CA VAL A 291 -62.27 -50.54 -62.98
C VAL A 291 -62.41 -50.58 -64.51
N MET A 292 -61.88 -49.59 -65.25
CA MET A 292 -61.88 -49.64 -66.73
C MET A 292 -60.91 -50.72 -67.26
N LYS A 293 -59.73 -50.88 -66.65
CA LYS A 293 -58.78 -51.96 -67.01
C LYS A 293 -59.35 -53.34 -66.68
N GLN A 294 -60.13 -53.50 -65.63
CA GLN A 294 -60.88 -54.73 -65.34
C GLN A 294 -62.02 -54.96 -66.35
N GLN A 295 -62.67 -53.91 -66.86
CA GLN A 295 -63.65 -54.04 -67.95
C GLN A 295 -63.02 -54.43 -69.30
N GLU A 296 -61.76 -54.06 -69.56
CA GLU A 296 -60.99 -54.61 -70.68
C GLU A 296 -60.37 -55.99 -70.40
N SER A 297 -59.91 -56.26 -69.17
CA SER A 297 -59.29 -57.55 -68.82
C SER A 297 -60.33 -58.67 -68.70
N LEU A 298 -61.58 -58.39 -68.30
CA LEU A 298 -62.70 -59.33 -68.41
C LEU A 298 -63.07 -59.71 -69.86
N LYS A 299 -62.54 -59.00 -70.86
CA LYS A 299 -62.59 -59.38 -72.28
C LYS A 299 -61.34 -60.12 -72.79
N LYS A 300 -60.27 -60.25 -71.99
CA LYS A 300 -59.01 -60.94 -72.36
C LYS A 300 -58.55 -62.03 -71.39
N GLN A 301 -59.08 -62.11 -70.18
CA GLN A 301 -58.78 -63.16 -69.19
C GLN A 301 -59.77 -64.34 -69.34
N LYS A 302 -59.68 -64.98 -70.50
CA LYS A 302 -60.19 -66.34 -70.74
C LYS A 302 -59.11 -67.29 -71.30
N GLU A 303 -57.85 -66.85 -71.40
CA GLU A 303 -56.78 -67.60 -72.10
C GLU A 303 -55.46 -67.79 -71.32
N GLU A 304 -55.25 -67.20 -70.14
CA GLU A 304 -54.01 -67.38 -69.35
C GLU A 304 -54.26 -67.72 -67.86
N GLU A 305 -55.16 -68.67 -67.62
CA GLU A 305 -54.98 -69.58 -66.49
C GLU A 305 -54.00 -70.68 -66.95
N GLU A 306 -52.70 -70.54 -66.62
CA GLU A 306 -51.66 -71.59 -66.50
C GLU A 306 -50.24 -71.05 -66.79
N LEU A 307 -49.68 -70.22 -65.89
CA LEU A 307 -48.23 -70.31 -65.62
C LEU A 307 -47.88 -70.09 -64.14
N LEU A 308 -48.43 -70.98 -63.33
CA LEU A 308 -47.70 -71.74 -62.31
C LEU A 308 -46.38 -71.13 -61.77
N ARG A 309 -46.43 -70.72 -60.50
CA ARG A 309 -45.37 -70.90 -59.49
C ARG A 309 -43.91 -70.80 -59.98
N LYS A 310 -43.32 -69.62 -59.82
CA LYS A 310 -41.97 -69.49 -59.22
C LYS A 310 -42.05 -68.29 -58.28
N LYS A 311 -42.16 -68.56 -56.97
CA LYS A 311 -41.05 -68.83 -56.04
C LYS A 311 -40.34 -67.52 -55.71
N GLU A 312 -40.42 -67.12 -54.44
CA GLU A 312 -39.23 -67.05 -53.56
C GLU A 312 -38.26 -65.95 -54.06
N GLN A 313 -38.20 -64.76 -53.45
CA GLN A 313 -37.36 -64.59 -52.25
C GLN A 313 -37.70 -63.27 -51.50
N GLU A 314 -38.64 -63.30 -50.56
CA GLU A 314 -38.63 -62.39 -49.40
C GLU A 314 -37.95 -63.19 -48.27
N GLU A 315 -36.63 -63.31 -48.24
CA GLU A 315 -35.69 -62.22 -47.88
C GLU A 315 -36.07 -61.50 -46.58
N LYS A 316 -36.05 -62.29 -45.50
CA LYS A 316 -35.15 -62.07 -44.35
C LYS A 316 -35.25 -60.72 -43.64
N ASP A 317 -36.45 -60.38 -43.19
CA ASP A 317 -36.57 -59.58 -41.97
C ASP A 317 -36.50 -60.51 -40.74
N LEU A 318 -35.30 -60.72 -40.21
CA LEU A 318 -35.14 -61.17 -38.83
C LEU A 318 -33.92 -60.52 -38.14
N GLN A 319 -34.20 -59.36 -37.55
CA GLN A 319 -33.82 -58.96 -36.18
C GLN A 319 -32.35 -59.04 -35.69
N ASN A 320 -32.10 -58.11 -34.75
CA ASN A 320 -31.18 -58.17 -33.61
C ASN A 320 -29.79 -57.53 -33.84
N ARG A 321 -29.31 -56.60 -33.01
CA ARG A 321 -29.50 -56.49 -31.54
C ARG A 321 -29.60 -55.04 -31.04
N LYS A 322 -30.42 -54.85 -30.00
CA LYS A 322 -30.12 -53.94 -28.87
C LYS A 322 -29.33 -54.72 -27.82
N ALA A 323 -28.41 -54.05 -27.10
CA ALA A 323 -27.67 -54.42 -25.87
C ALA A 323 -26.26 -53.78 -25.93
N ALA A 324 -25.59 -53.33 -24.87
CA ALA A 324 -25.95 -53.22 -23.45
C ALA A 324 -25.16 -52.07 -22.76
N GLU A 325 -25.74 -51.55 -21.67
CA GLU A 325 -25.18 -51.31 -20.31
C GLU A 325 -23.68 -50.90 -20.14
N MET A 326 -23.29 -49.83 -19.42
CA MET A 326 -23.47 -49.41 -18.01
C MET A 326 -22.66 -50.17 -16.93
N ALA A 327 -22.30 -49.44 -15.85
CA ALA A 327 -21.53 -49.81 -14.65
C ALA A 327 -20.00 -49.95 -14.84
N ALA A 328 -19.09 -49.57 -13.92
CA ALA A 328 -19.09 -48.73 -12.69
C ALA A 328 -17.62 -48.24 -12.45
N ALA A 329 -17.13 -47.63 -11.35
CA ALA A 329 -17.62 -47.30 -9.99
C ALA A 329 -16.79 -46.11 -9.38
N ALA A 330 -16.98 -45.80 -8.09
CA ALA A 330 -16.00 -45.09 -7.24
C ALA A 330 -14.91 -46.09 -6.75
N GLU A 331 -13.79 -45.77 -6.08
CA GLU A 331 -13.50 -44.94 -4.88
C GLU A 331 -11.93 -44.83 -4.79
N ALA A 332 -11.20 -43.99 -4.03
CA ALA A 332 -11.39 -43.46 -2.68
C ALA A 332 -10.43 -42.29 -2.33
N GLU A 333 -10.66 -41.61 -1.20
CA GLU A 333 -9.83 -40.52 -0.65
C GLU A 333 -8.66 -40.96 0.27
N LYS A 334 -7.57 -40.16 0.28
CA LYS A 334 -6.93 -39.44 1.44
C LYS A 334 -5.46 -39.10 1.09
N ILE A 335 -4.88 -37.97 1.51
CA ILE A 335 -4.38 -37.69 2.88
C ILE A 335 -4.26 -36.17 3.19
N LYS A 336 -4.26 -35.88 4.51
CA LYS A 336 -4.09 -34.60 5.24
C LYS A 336 -2.92 -33.71 4.75
N ARG A 337 -3.08 -32.37 4.64
CA ARG A 337 -3.13 -31.32 5.70
C ARG A 337 -1.84 -31.15 6.52
N GLU A 338 -1.18 -30.00 6.34
CA GLU A 338 -0.65 -29.16 7.42
C GLU A 338 -0.57 -27.69 6.96
N GLN A 339 -0.98 -26.72 7.79
CA GLN A 339 -0.75 -25.28 7.58
C GLN A 339 -0.49 -24.60 8.93
N PRO A 340 0.51 -23.70 9.02
CA PRO A 340 0.83 -23.01 10.26
C PRO A 340 -0.22 -21.96 10.64
N LYS A 341 -0.33 -21.69 11.95
CA LYS A 341 -1.26 -20.72 12.54
C LYS A 341 -1.06 -19.33 11.94
N LYS A 342 -2.08 -18.83 11.22
CA LYS A 342 -2.09 -17.48 10.65
C LYS A 342 -2.03 -16.41 11.76
N THR A 343 -0.86 -15.82 11.95
CA THR A 343 -0.77 -14.43 12.40
C THR A 343 -1.57 -13.57 11.42
N LYS A 344 -2.49 -12.73 11.93
CA LYS A 344 -3.23 -11.79 11.08
C LYS A 344 -2.21 -10.86 10.41
N PRO A 345 -2.17 -10.76 9.06
CA PRO A 345 -1.18 -9.92 8.38
C PRO A 345 -1.44 -8.45 8.72
N VAL A 346 -0.39 -7.78 9.19
CA VAL A 346 -0.38 -6.33 9.35
C VAL A 346 0.08 -5.74 8.02
N PHE A 347 -0.86 -5.20 7.25
CA PHE A 347 -0.59 -4.58 5.95
C PHE A 347 0.22 -3.28 6.07
N TYR A 348 0.09 -2.58 7.20
CA TYR A 348 0.81 -1.36 7.55
C TYR A 348 0.70 -1.10 9.05
N SER A 349 1.61 -0.31 9.63
CA SER A 349 1.39 0.23 10.98
C SER A 349 0.56 1.52 10.90
N ALA A 350 -0.37 1.73 11.84
CA ALA A 350 -1.20 2.95 11.86
C ALA A 350 -0.35 4.23 11.81
N ARG A 351 0.76 4.26 12.56
CA ARG A 351 1.73 5.36 12.55
C ARG A 351 2.33 5.64 11.17
N ASN A 352 2.64 4.59 10.40
CA ASN A 352 3.21 4.75 9.06
C ASN A 352 2.16 5.31 8.10
N TYR A 353 0.91 4.82 8.19
CA TYR A 353 -0.20 5.29 7.36
C TYR A 353 -0.62 6.74 7.69
N GLU A 354 -0.74 7.09 8.98
CA GLU A 354 -0.95 8.47 9.45
C GLU A 354 0.12 9.43 8.92
N TYR A 355 1.39 9.01 8.92
CA TYR A 355 2.49 9.82 8.41
C TYR A 355 2.50 9.91 6.87
N TYR A 356 2.11 8.85 6.17
CA TYR A 356 1.92 8.84 4.72
C TYR A 356 0.81 9.78 4.27
N GLU A 357 -0.40 9.66 4.84
CA GLU A 357 -1.53 10.54 4.49
C GLU A 357 -1.19 11.99 4.82
N LYS A 358 -0.54 12.27 5.96
CA LYS A 358 -0.05 13.62 6.28
C LYS A 358 0.87 14.17 5.17
N LEU A 359 1.92 13.44 4.79
CA LEU A 359 2.85 13.90 3.75
C LEU A 359 2.19 14.02 2.37
N ARG A 360 1.21 13.15 2.08
CA ARG A 360 0.42 13.21 0.86
C ARG A 360 -0.43 14.48 0.81
N THR A 361 -1.20 14.77 1.86
CA THR A 361 -2.00 16.00 1.96
C THR A 361 -1.12 17.24 1.93
N GLU A 362 0.04 17.24 2.60
CA GLU A 362 1.01 18.34 2.53
C GLU A 362 1.56 18.55 1.11
N LEU A 363 1.81 17.48 0.36
CA LEU A 363 2.21 17.58 -1.05
C LEU A 363 1.08 18.15 -1.91
N GLU A 364 -0.14 17.64 -1.79
CA GLU A 364 -1.32 18.12 -2.52
C GLU A 364 -1.59 19.62 -2.24
N GLN A 365 -1.49 20.05 -0.97
CA GLN A 365 -1.58 21.45 -0.56
C GLN A 365 -0.44 22.33 -1.09
N TYR A 366 0.77 21.78 -1.25
CA TYR A 366 1.90 22.50 -1.81
C TYR A 366 1.82 22.60 -3.35
N GLU A 367 1.37 21.53 -4.03
CA GLU A 367 1.13 21.55 -5.49
C GLU A 367 0.02 22.56 -5.86
N ALA A 368 -0.94 22.81 -4.97
CA ALA A 368 -1.98 23.83 -5.17
C ALA A 368 -1.45 25.28 -5.21
N GLN A 369 -0.35 25.60 -4.52
CA GLN A 369 0.19 26.97 -4.40
C GLN A 369 0.79 27.54 -5.69
N TYR A 370 0.95 26.71 -6.73
CA TYR A 370 1.42 27.15 -8.05
C TYR A 370 0.51 26.73 -9.20
N LYS A 371 -0.77 26.44 -8.91
CA LYS A 371 -1.74 25.99 -9.91
C LYS A 371 -1.98 27.02 -11.01
N ASP A 372 -2.12 28.29 -10.67
CA ASP A 372 -2.40 29.36 -11.63
C ASP A 372 -1.23 29.54 -12.61
N LEU A 373 0.00 29.49 -12.08
CA LEU A 373 1.24 29.47 -12.88
C LEU A 373 1.30 28.30 -13.85
N LEU A 374 0.66 27.15 -13.58
CA LEU A 374 0.59 26.04 -14.55
C LEU A 374 -0.45 26.28 -15.64
N GLN A 375 -1.57 26.90 -15.30
CA GLN A 375 -2.72 27.08 -16.20
C GLN A 375 -2.55 28.27 -17.16
N ASP A 376 -1.88 29.35 -16.75
CA ASP A 376 -1.66 30.51 -17.61
C ASP A 376 -0.75 30.17 -18.81
N VAL A 377 -1.23 30.39 -20.03
CA VAL A 377 -0.48 30.12 -21.27
C VAL A 377 0.70 31.09 -21.44
N ASN A 378 0.59 32.33 -20.94
CA ASN A 378 1.58 33.39 -21.13
C ASN A 378 2.92 33.06 -20.45
N TYR A 379 2.87 32.42 -19.27
CA TYR A 379 4.07 32.03 -18.52
C TYR A 379 4.73 30.73 -19.02
N LYS A 380 4.34 30.17 -20.18
CA LYS A 380 4.96 28.94 -20.75
C LYS A 380 6.48 29.05 -20.88
N LYS A 381 7.00 30.22 -21.28
CA LYS A 381 8.46 30.48 -21.36
C LYS A 381 9.10 30.44 -19.97
N PHE A 382 8.55 31.19 -19.00
CA PHE A 382 9.05 31.20 -17.63
C PHE A 382 9.03 29.81 -16.97
N ARG A 383 7.97 29.01 -17.21
CA ARG A 383 7.91 27.61 -16.76
C ARG A 383 9.04 26.76 -17.37
N PHE A 384 9.31 26.91 -18.66
CA PHE A 384 10.39 26.21 -19.35
C PHE A 384 11.77 26.63 -18.83
N ASP A 385 11.98 27.92 -18.61
CA ASP A 385 13.23 28.46 -18.04
C ASP A 385 13.45 27.96 -16.60
N CYS A 386 12.41 27.91 -15.76
CA CYS A 386 12.44 27.27 -14.45
C CYS A 386 12.75 25.76 -14.53
N GLN A 387 12.17 25.06 -15.50
CA GLN A 387 12.49 23.65 -15.75
C GLN A 387 13.94 23.43 -16.15
N LYS A 388 14.49 24.29 -17.02
CA LYS A 388 15.91 24.29 -17.37
C LYS A 388 16.79 24.56 -16.14
N ALA A 389 16.42 25.56 -15.32
CA ALA A 389 17.11 25.93 -14.09
C ALA A 389 17.23 24.79 -13.07
N VAL A 390 16.21 23.92 -12.99
CA VAL A 390 16.20 22.72 -12.14
C VAL A 390 16.84 21.51 -12.81
N ASN A 391 16.42 21.18 -14.04
CA ASN A 391 16.77 19.92 -14.69
C ASN A 391 18.23 19.87 -15.12
N THR A 392 18.79 20.97 -15.65
CA THR A 392 20.18 20.99 -16.12
C THR A 392 21.18 20.69 -15.00
N PRO A 393 21.16 21.36 -13.83
CA PRO A 393 22.10 21.02 -12.77
C PRO A 393 21.87 19.63 -12.17
N VAL A 394 20.62 19.15 -12.04
CA VAL A 394 20.35 17.80 -11.51
C VAL A 394 20.76 16.68 -12.49
N ASN A 395 20.55 16.87 -13.80
CA ASN A 395 21.02 15.92 -14.82
C ASN A 395 22.55 15.85 -14.87
N ALA A 396 23.22 16.97 -14.54
CA ALA A 396 24.67 17.06 -14.51
C ALA A 396 25.30 16.61 -13.17
N LEU A 397 24.55 15.98 -12.25
CA LEU A 397 25.14 15.46 -11.01
C LEU A 397 25.90 14.15 -11.26
N SER A 398 27.19 14.15 -10.94
CA SER A 398 28.10 13.01 -11.11
C SER A 398 29.23 13.06 -10.08
N SER A 399 29.86 11.92 -9.84
CA SER A 399 30.99 11.72 -8.91
C SER A 399 32.33 12.31 -9.39
N VAL A 400 32.34 13.10 -10.48
CA VAL A 400 33.56 13.61 -11.14
C VAL A 400 34.47 14.42 -10.20
N SER A 401 33.94 15.36 -9.42
CA SER A 401 34.72 16.07 -8.41
C SER A 401 33.87 16.79 -7.36
N ALA A 402 34.47 17.08 -6.21
CA ALA A 402 33.88 17.89 -5.13
C ALA A 402 33.41 19.27 -5.63
N VAL A 403 34.27 19.95 -6.40
CA VAL A 403 33.98 21.28 -6.99
C VAL A 403 32.79 21.18 -7.96
N HIS A 404 32.72 20.10 -8.74
CA HIS A 404 31.64 19.87 -9.68
C HIS A 404 30.27 19.72 -8.99
N MET A 405 30.20 18.93 -7.92
CA MET A 405 28.98 18.81 -7.09
C MET A 405 28.65 20.13 -6.40
N ARG A 406 29.65 20.87 -5.92
CA ARG A 406 29.45 22.18 -5.27
C ARG A 406 28.87 23.23 -6.20
N ASP A 407 29.33 23.33 -7.45
CA ASP A 407 28.72 24.19 -8.47
C ASP A 407 27.22 23.90 -8.68
N LYS A 408 26.82 22.61 -8.75
CA LYS A 408 25.41 22.24 -8.92
C LYS A 408 24.59 22.52 -7.66
N TYR A 409 25.15 22.23 -6.50
CA TYR A 409 24.56 22.55 -5.21
C TYR A 409 24.33 24.07 -5.05
N ASP A 410 25.33 24.90 -5.34
CA ASP A 410 25.25 26.35 -5.19
C ASP A 410 24.21 26.93 -6.17
N LYS A 411 24.16 26.46 -7.43
CA LYS A 411 23.12 26.84 -8.39
C LYS A 411 21.71 26.50 -7.90
N LEU A 412 21.50 25.31 -7.34
CA LEU A 412 20.22 24.88 -6.80
C LEU A 412 19.84 25.64 -5.52
N SER A 413 20.79 25.85 -4.60
CA SER A 413 20.59 26.61 -3.36
C SER A 413 20.21 28.07 -3.65
N LYS A 414 20.90 28.72 -4.59
CA LYS A 414 20.55 30.07 -5.07
C LYS A 414 19.14 30.13 -5.66
N LEU A 415 18.76 29.15 -6.49
CA LEU A 415 17.41 29.08 -7.06
C LEU A 415 16.33 28.96 -5.98
N LEU A 416 16.57 28.13 -4.95
CA LEU A 416 15.66 27.95 -3.80
C LEU A 416 15.63 29.14 -2.83
N LYS A 417 16.61 30.05 -2.89
CA LYS A 417 16.56 31.35 -2.20
C LYS A 417 15.84 32.44 -3.01
N GLY A 418 15.48 32.16 -4.27
CA GLY A 418 14.95 33.16 -5.19
C GLY A 418 16.02 34.09 -5.79
N GLU A 419 17.31 33.75 -5.66
CA GLU A 419 18.41 34.49 -6.28
C GLU A 419 18.46 34.25 -7.80
N ARG A 420 19.17 35.13 -8.52
CA ARG A 420 19.41 34.99 -9.97
C ARG A 420 20.45 33.90 -10.23
N VAL A 421 20.09 32.91 -11.04
CA VAL A 421 20.95 31.77 -11.41
C VAL A 421 21.17 31.75 -12.92
N GLN A 422 22.42 31.58 -13.33
CA GLN A 422 22.77 31.34 -14.73
C GLN A 422 22.77 29.84 -15.04
N VAL A 423 22.03 29.43 -16.07
CA VAL A 423 22.02 28.06 -16.60
C VAL A 423 22.16 28.09 -18.11
N LEU A 424 23.33 27.66 -18.58
CA LEU A 424 23.84 27.93 -19.93
C LEU A 424 23.83 29.46 -20.17
N ASP A 425 23.29 29.90 -21.30
CA ASP A 425 23.24 31.33 -21.69
C ASP A 425 22.06 32.10 -21.08
N THR A 426 21.24 31.42 -20.26
CA THR A 426 19.98 31.96 -19.73
C THR A 426 20.12 32.30 -18.26
N HIS A 427 19.55 33.43 -17.84
CA HIS A 427 19.44 33.82 -16.44
C HIS A 427 18.00 33.69 -15.95
N ILE A 428 17.81 32.97 -14.86
CA ILE A 428 16.50 32.66 -14.28
C ILE A 428 16.47 33.16 -12.85
N THR A 429 15.34 33.75 -12.44
CA THR A 429 15.10 34.19 -11.05
C THR A 429 13.70 33.73 -10.66
N ALA A 430 13.59 32.77 -9.74
CA ALA A 430 12.32 32.10 -9.44
C ALA A 430 11.23 33.05 -8.89
N THR A 431 11.62 34.18 -8.30
CA THR A 431 10.74 35.22 -7.75
C THR A 431 10.20 36.21 -8.79
N GLN A 432 10.53 36.06 -10.09
CA GLN A 432 9.87 36.80 -11.18
C GLN A 432 8.36 36.55 -11.27
N HIS A 433 7.89 35.45 -10.70
CA HIS A 433 6.46 35.16 -10.52
C HIS A 433 6.20 34.81 -9.04
N PRO A 434 5.12 35.29 -8.41
CA PRO A 434 4.84 35.00 -6.99
C PRO A 434 4.81 33.51 -6.65
N GLN A 435 4.30 32.68 -7.58
CA GLN A 435 4.25 31.22 -7.42
C GLN A 435 5.51 30.48 -7.92
N GLY A 436 6.47 31.18 -8.51
CA GLY A 436 7.63 30.56 -9.17
C GLY A 436 8.58 29.86 -8.20
N LEU A 437 8.72 30.36 -6.97
CA LEU A 437 9.55 29.71 -5.95
C LEU A 437 8.94 28.37 -5.48
N PHE A 438 7.62 28.32 -5.26
CA PHE A 438 6.92 27.08 -4.94
C PHE A 438 7.05 26.07 -6.08
N TYR A 439 6.86 26.51 -7.32
CA TYR A 439 7.02 25.68 -8.52
C TYR A 439 8.44 25.10 -8.64
N CYS A 440 9.49 25.91 -8.55
CA CYS A 440 10.88 25.45 -8.60
C CYS A 440 11.21 24.45 -7.48
N THR A 441 10.71 24.70 -6.27
CA THR A 441 10.96 23.83 -5.10
C THR A 441 10.31 22.46 -5.26
N ALA A 442 9.03 22.41 -5.65
CA ALA A 442 8.32 21.15 -5.92
C ALA A 442 8.90 20.41 -7.13
N LEU A 443 9.26 21.14 -8.19
CA LEU A 443 9.87 20.57 -9.39
C LEU A 443 11.23 19.92 -9.07
N LEU A 444 12.07 20.56 -8.26
CA LEU A 444 13.36 20.00 -7.84
C LEU A 444 13.19 18.73 -7.00
N ALA A 445 12.28 18.75 -6.02
CA ALA A 445 11.99 17.58 -5.18
C ALA A 445 11.52 16.38 -6.03
N LYS A 446 10.57 16.62 -6.94
CA LYS A 446 10.06 15.63 -7.90
C LYS A 446 11.14 15.14 -8.85
N LYS A 447 11.97 16.04 -9.40
CA LYS A 447 13.05 15.72 -10.33
C LYS A 447 14.13 14.82 -9.70
N ILE A 448 14.51 15.07 -8.45
CA ILE A 448 15.47 14.23 -7.72
C ILE A 448 14.93 12.81 -7.54
N VAL A 449 13.69 12.64 -7.04
CA VAL A 449 13.10 11.30 -6.89
C VAL A 449 12.96 10.58 -8.24
N ARG A 450 12.62 11.31 -9.31
CA ARG A 450 12.57 10.78 -10.69
C ARG A 450 13.95 10.35 -11.24
N GLN A 451 15.08 10.82 -10.70
CA GLN A 451 16.39 10.23 -11.07
C GLN A 451 16.58 8.83 -10.49
N GLY A 452 15.89 8.50 -9.39
CA GLY A 452 15.82 7.12 -8.89
C GLY A 452 15.30 6.15 -9.93
N ASP A 453 14.17 6.49 -10.54
CA ASP A 453 13.52 5.78 -11.65
C ASP A 453 14.43 5.75 -12.90
N LEU A 454 14.86 6.91 -13.38
CA LEU A 454 15.44 7.04 -14.72
C LEU A 454 16.93 6.67 -14.80
N LEU A 455 17.72 7.00 -13.77
CA LEU A 455 19.17 6.89 -13.79
C LEU A 455 19.67 5.82 -12.83
N VAL A 456 19.26 5.89 -11.55
CA VAL A 456 19.76 4.98 -10.50
C VAL A 456 19.32 3.53 -10.71
N SER A 457 18.16 3.33 -11.34
CA SER A 457 17.67 2.00 -11.74
C SER A 457 18.61 1.26 -12.69
N SER A 458 19.45 1.99 -13.43
CA SER A 458 20.42 1.43 -14.38
C SER A 458 21.88 1.63 -13.97
N SER A 459 22.17 2.61 -13.09
CA SER A 459 23.49 2.81 -12.47
C SER A 459 23.33 3.18 -11.00
N THR A 460 23.53 2.20 -10.12
CA THR A 460 23.44 2.38 -8.66
C THR A 460 24.38 3.48 -8.15
N GLU A 461 25.53 3.66 -8.79
CA GLU A 461 26.54 4.66 -8.40
C GLU A 461 26.05 6.10 -8.51
N ALA A 462 25.15 6.39 -9.45
CA ALA A 462 24.56 7.71 -9.60
C ALA A 462 23.74 8.15 -8.37
N ALA A 463 23.35 7.21 -7.50
CA ALA A 463 22.63 7.50 -6.27
C ALA A 463 23.44 8.39 -5.32
N TYR A 464 24.76 8.22 -5.23
CA TYR A 464 25.60 8.90 -4.24
C TYR A 464 25.72 10.42 -4.47
N PRO A 465 26.09 10.94 -5.67
CA PRO A 465 26.16 12.39 -5.88
C PRO A 465 24.78 13.06 -5.80
N LEU A 466 23.73 12.37 -6.24
CA LEU A 466 22.34 12.83 -6.06
C LEU A 466 21.98 12.93 -4.58
N ALA A 467 22.26 11.90 -3.79
CA ALA A 467 21.97 11.86 -2.35
C ALA A 467 22.74 12.94 -1.58
N ALA A 468 24.04 13.11 -1.87
CA ALA A 468 24.89 14.09 -1.22
C ALA A 468 24.36 15.54 -1.40
N VAL A 469 24.02 15.93 -2.63
CA VAL A 469 23.42 17.24 -2.90
C VAL A 469 22.01 17.35 -2.32
N THR A 470 21.25 16.25 -2.30
CA THR A 470 19.90 16.22 -1.70
C THR A 470 19.94 16.48 -0.19
N VAL A 471 20.83 15.84 0.58
CA VAL A 471 20.91 16.06 2.03
C VAL A 471 21.45 17.44 2.39
N ALA A 472 22.38 17.96 1.59
CA ALA A 472 22.87 19.33 1.70
C ALA A 472 21.72 20.34 1.54
N LEU A 473 20.93 20.23 0.46
CA LEU A 473 19.76 21.07 0.23
C LEU A 473 18.66 20.87 1.29
N TRP A 474 18.38 19.62 1.70
CA TRP A 474 17.39 19.32 2.75
C TRP A 474 17.73 20.03 4.06
N SER A 475 19.01 20.06 4.45
CA SER A 475 19.45 20.72 5.68
C SER A 475 19.22 22.25 5.69
N GLN A 476 19.29 22.90 4.52
CA GLN A 476 19.04 24.34 4.39
C GLN A 476 17.57 24.67 4.08
N PHE A 477 16.85 23.77 3.42
CA PHE A 477 15.47 23.95 2.96
C PHE A 477 14.58 22.80 3.46
N PRO A 478 14.12 22.81 4.73
CA PRO A 478 13.32 21.71 5.30
C PRO A 478 12.04 21.41 4.54
N GLN A 479 11.41 22.42 3.93
CA GLN A 479 10.21 22.23 3.10
C GLN A 479 10.51 21.47 1.80
N PHE A 480 11.63 21.75 1.13
CA PHE A 480 12.10 20.95 0.00
C PHE A 480 12.30 19.48 0.42
N GLY A 481 12.88 19.24 1.59
CA GLY A 481 13.05 17.91 2.15
C GLY A 481 11.73 17.15 2.38
N ARG A 482 10.72 17.82 2.97
CA ARG A 482 9.35 17.28 3.14
C ARG A 482 8.74 16.87 1.78
N LEU A 483 8.94 17.68 0.75
CA LEU A 483 8.46 17.38 -0.60
C LEU A 483 9.23 16.23 -1.26
N VAL A 484 10.54 16.10 -1.02
CA VAL A 484 11.33 14.93 -1.45
C VAL A 484 10.79 13.66 -0.83
N GLU A 485 10.52 13.67 0.49
CA GLU A 485 9.96 12.53 1.23
C GLU A 485 8.55 12.15 0.74
N ALA A 486 7.67 13.13 0.53
CA ALA A 486 6.35 12.89 -0.05
C ALA A 486 6.40 12.36 -1.49
N ASN A 487 7.31 12.86 -2.33
CA ASN A 487 7.52 12.34 -3.68
C ASN A 487 8.08 10.91 -3.66
N PHE A 488 8.96 10.57 -2.71
CA PHE A 488 9.42 9.19 -2.51
C PHE A 488 8.24 8.25 -2.22
N HIS A 489 7.32 8.62 -1.32
CA HIS A 489 6.12 7.83 -1.05
C HIS A 489 5.17 7.74 -2.25
N ARG A 490 5.03 8.82 -3.03
CA ARG A 490 4.20 8.86 -4.25
C ARG A 490 4.72 7.96 -5.38
N TYR A 491 6.04 7.87 -5.55
CA TYR A 491 6.67 7.09 -6.62
C TYR A 491 7.09 5.68 -6.21
N CYS A 492 7.28 5.42 -4.92
CA CYS A 492 7.57 4.11 -4.35
C CYS A 492 6.82 3.95 -3.00
N PRO A 493 5.57 3.46 -3.01
CA PRO A 493 4.75 3.32 -1.80
C PRO A 493 5.39 2.45 -0.72
N TYR A 494 6.25 1.50 -1.12
CA TYR A 494 7.02 0.61 -0.25
C TYR A 494 8.06 1.33 0.63
N LEU A 495 8.31 2.62 0.39
CA LEU A 495 9.10 3.48 1.30
C LEU A 495 8.36 3.90 2.59
N VAL A 496 7.06 3.61 2.70
CA VAL A 496 6.22 3.82 3.90
C VAL A 496 6.26 2.62 4.88
N PRO A 497 6.87 1.48 4.49
CA PRO A 497 6.44 0.14 4.86
C PRO A 497 4.91 -0.05 4.93
N MET A 498 4.31 -0.25 3.75
CA MET A 498 2.92 -0.68 3.62
C MET A 498 2.68 -1.53 2.35
N TYR A 499 1.75 -2.47 2.44
CA TYR A 499 1.11 -3.18 1.33
C TYR A 499 -0.39 -2.90 1.39
N LEU A 500 -0.86 -1.84 0.73
CA LEU A 500 -2.28 -1.53 0.73
C LEU A 500 -3.05 -2.55 -0.14
N PRO A 501 -4.10 -3.21 0.37
CA PRO A 501 -4.96 -4.06 -0.44
C PRO A 501 -5.83 -3.22 -1.39
N GLN A 502 -6.35 -3.85 -2.44
CA GLN A 502 -7.33 -3.24 -3.32
C GLN A 502 -8.59 -2.88 -2.52
N LYS A 503 -9.05 -1.62 -2.65
CA LYS A 503 -10.26 -1.16 -1.98
C LYS A 503 -11.50 -1.68 -2.72
N GLU A 504 -12.60 -1.84 -1.99
CA GLU A 504 -13.88 -2.17 -2.60
C GLU A 504 -14.29 -1.07 -3.61
N GLY A 505 -14.75 -1.48 -4.79
CA GLY A 505 -15.07 -0.57 -5.91
C GLY A 505 -13.88 0.05 -6.63
N GLN A 506 -12.63 -0.14 -6.17
CA GLN A 506 -11.44 0.33 -6.87
C GLN A 506 -11.17 -0.54 -8.10
N THR A 507 -10.98 0.08 -9.27
CA THR A 507 -10.63 -0.64 -10.49
C THR A 507 -9.23 -1.27 -10.39
N THR A 508 -8.98 -2.32 -11.15
CA THR A 508 -7.66 -2.95 -11.25
C THR A 508 -6.58 -1.93 -11.63
N GLN A 509 -6.88 -1.02 -12.58
CA GLN A 509 -5.94 0.03 -12.98
C GLN A 509 -5.60 0.99 -11.84
N GLU A 510 -6.58 1.48 -11.10
CA GLU A 510 -6.35 2.34 -9.92
C GLU A 510 -5.57 1.59 -8.83
N PHE A 511 -5.79 0.28 -8.67
CA PHE A 511 -5.05 -0.54 -7.72
C PHE A 511 -3.56 -0.63 -8.10
N TYR A 512 -3.25 -1.02 -9.34
CA TYR A 512 -1.86 -1.06 -9.83
C TYR A 512 -1.18 0.32 -9.76
N LEU A 513 -1.89 1.40 -10.13
CA LEU A 513 -1.39 2.77 -9.96
C LEU A 513 -1.11 3.11 -8.49
N SER A 514 -1.98 2.72 -7.56
CA SER A 514 -1.77 2.94 -6.11
C SER A 514 -0.60 2.12 -5.53
N ARG A 515 -0.29 0.97 -6.15
CA ARG A 515 0.93 0.17 -5.89
C ARG A 515 2.19 0.74 -6.56
N GLY A 516 2.06 1.84 -7.29
CA GLY A 516 3.14 2.55 -7.95
C GLY A 516 3.53 2.02 -9.33
N TYR A 517 2.77 1.12 -9.95
CA TYR A 517 2.95 0.72 -11.36
C TYR A 517 2.62 1.89 -12.30
N THR A 518 3.15 1.84 -13.52
CA THR A 518 2.77 2.76 -14.60
C THR A 518 1.92 2.03 -15.65
N TYR A 519 1.15 2.80 -16.41
CA TYR A 519 0.41 2.34 -17.58
C TYR A 519 0.89 3.11 -18.81
N THR A 520 1.09 2.39 -19.91
CA THR A 520 1.42 2.96 -21.23
C THR A 520 0.42 2.38 -22.22
N ASP A 521 -0.32 3.24 -22.91
CA ASP A 521 -1.32 2.85 -23.92
C ASP A 521 -2.35 1.81 -23.41
N GLY A 522 -2.77 1.96 -22.14
CA GLY A 522 -3.69 1.04 -21.45
C GLY A 522 -3.05 -0.25 -20.92
N VAL A 523 -1.79 -0.54 -21.26
CA VAL A 523 -1.06 -1.73 -20.81
C VAL A 523 -0.29 -1.44 -19.52
N VAL A 524 -0.42 -2.33 -18.53
CA VAL A 524 0.34 -2.25 -17.28
C VAL A 524 1.83 -2.53 -17.50
N GLU A 525 2.69 -1.81 -16.80
CA GLU A 525 4.14 -2.05 -16.79
C GLU A 525 4.48 -3.49 -16.38
N LYS A 526 5.39 -4.11 -17.13
CA LYS A 526 5.89 -5.46 -16.82
C LYS A 526 6.65 -5.50 -15.48
N GLN A 527 6.52 -6.62 -14.78
CA GLN A 527 7.08 -6.82 -13.43
C GLN A 527 8.59 -6.56 -13.34
N ASP A 528 9.37 -6.94 -14.34
CA ASP A 528 10.81 -6.69 -14.42
C ASP A 528 11.15 -5.18 -14.45
N LYS A 529 10.42 -4.41 -15.25
CA LYS A 529 10.57 -2.95 -15.35
C LYS A 529 10.12 -2.26 -14.06
N PHE A 530 8.97 -2.68 -13.52
CA PHE A 530 8.46 -2.22 -12.22
C PHE A 530 9.49 -2.42 -11.10
N LEU A 531 10.03 -3.63 -10.95
CA LEU A 531 11.02 -3.95 -9.92
C LEU A 531 12.31 -3.14 -10.12
N LYS A 532 12.81 -3.03 -11.35
CA LYS A 532 13.99 -2.22 -11.68
C LYS A 532 13.80 -0.76 -11.29
N ARG A 533 12.63 -0.18 -11.58
CA ARG A 533 12.25 1.20 -11.24
C ARG A 533 12.12 1.41 -9.73
N MET A 534 11.42 0.52 -9.03
CA MET A 534 11.28 0.56 -7.57
C MET A 534 12.64 0.44 -6.88
N SER A 535 13.48 -0.49 -7.33
CA SER A 535 14.86 -0.68 -6.90
C SER A 535 15.69 0.60 -7.05
N GLY A 536 15.64 1.27 -8.22
CA GLY A 536 16.34 2.53 -8.45
C GLY A 536 15.92 3.67 -7.51
N ILE A 537 14.61 3.87 -7.33
CA ILE A 537 14.06 4.86 -6.39
C ILE A 537 14.48 4.53 -4.95
N PHE A 538 14.41 3.26 -4.58
CA PHE A 538 14.74 2.79 -3.24
C PHE A 538 16.25 2.91 -2.93
N ARG A 539 17.13 2.57 -3.87
CA ARG A 539 18.58 2.76 -3.75
C ARG A 539 18.96 4.22 -3.58
N LEU A 540 18.30 5.15 -4.29
CA LEU A 540 18.49 6.59 -4.07
C LEU A 540 18.11 7.02 -2.65
N ARG A 541 17.01 6.48 -2.11
CA ARG A 541 16.61 6.75 -0.73
C ARG A 541 17.57 6.15 0.30
N CYS A 542 18.09 4.94 0.04
CA CYS A 542 19.14 4.33 0.85
C CYS A 542 20.43 5.18 0.84
N ALA A 543 20.84 5.68 -0.32
CA ALA A 543 21.97 6.59 -0.45
C ALA A 543 21.76 7.88 0.37
N ILE A 544 20.54 8.44 0.43
CA ILE A 544 20.21 9.60 1.27
C ILE A 544 20.37 9.29 2.77
N TRP A 545 19.97 8.10 3.24
CA TRP A 545 20.13 7.70 4.65
C TRP A 545 21.59 7.59 5.09
N ILE A 546 22.50 7.21 4.19
CA ILE A 546 23.94 7.04 4.47
C ILE A 546 24.81 8.21 4.00
N ALA A 547 24.24 9.21 3.32
CA ALA A 547 25.01 10.30 2.74
C ALA A 547 25.74 11.10 3.84
N PRO A 548 27.07 11.30 3.71
CA PRO A 548 27.79 12.22 4.58
C PRO A 548 27.37 13.65 4.26
N MET A 549 27.37 14.50 5.28
CA MET A 549 27.16 15.94 5.10
C MET A 549 28.45 16.59 4.58
N PRO A 550 28.36 17.51 3.61
CA PRO A 550 29.55 18.20 3.10
C PRO A 550 30.16 19.10 4.17
N LYS A 551 31.48 19.28 4.15
CA LYS A 551 32.22 19.92 5.26
C LYS A 551 31.83 21.37 5.52
N PHE A 552 31.27 22.06 4.52
CA PHE A 552 30.81 23.44 4.63
C PHE A 552 29.40 23.58 5.24
N ILE A 553 28.72 22.48 5.57
CA ILE A 553 27.43 22.48 6.29
C ILE A 553 27.63 21.81 7.65
N ASN A 554 27.69 22.61 8.71
CA ASN A 554 27.83 22.13 10.09
C ASN A 554 26.46 21.73 10.70
N LEU A 555 25.72 20.88 9.99
CA LEU A 555 24.46 20.29 10.45
C LEU A 555 24.48 18.77 10.18
N PRO A 556 23.89 17.94 11.05
CA PRO A 556 23.76 16.51 10.78
C PRO A 556 22.77 16.27 9.63
N ASN A 557 22.89 15.11 8.96
CA ASN A 557 21.95 14.70 7.93
C ASN A 557 20.52 14.61 8.52
N PRO A 558 19.56 15.46 8.06
CA PRO A 558 18.23 15.54 8.65
C PRO A 558 17.42 14.26 8.46
N ASN A 559 17.76 13.45 7.45
CA ASN A 559 17.17 12.15 7.17
C ASN A 559 18.27 11.07 7.15
N GLY A 560 19.12 11.01 8.18
CA GLY A 560 20.21 10.03 8.28
C GLY A 560 19.78 8.60 8.66
N LEU A 561 20.77 7.74 8.91
CA LEU A 561 20.65 6.28 9.04
C LEU A 561 19.56 5.75 9.98
N ARG A 562 19.17 6.52 11.01
CA ARG A 562 18.05 6.18 11.90
C ARG A 562 16.73 5.93 11.17
N TYR A 563 16.49 6.62 10.05
CA TYR A 563 15.28 6.46 9.25
C TYR A 563 15.34 5.19 8.40
N GLY A 564 16.52 4.82 7.88
CA GLY A 564 16.75 3.53 7.23
C GLY A 564 16.54 2.35 8.18
N TRP A 565 17.02 2.46 9.43
CA TRP A 565 16.74 1.44 10.46
C TRP A 565 15.24 1.33 10.78
N GLN A 566 14.54 2.46 10.91
CA GLN A 566 13.08 2.48 11.12
C GLN A 566 12.32 1.87 9.95
N TRP A 567 12.75 2.14 8.71
CA TRP A 567 12.21 1.53 7.50
C TRP A 567 12.41 0.01 7.56
N LEU A 568 13.65 -0.47 7.73
CA LEU A 568 13.99 -1.90 7.72
C LEU A 568 13.22 -2.67 8.79
N ALA A 569 13.21 -2.16 10.03
CA ALA A 569 12.48 -2.77 11.12
C ALA A 569 10.96 -2.77 10.87
N SER A 570 10.40 -1.73 10.24
CA SER A 570 8.97 -1.72 9.90
C SER A 570 8.64 -2.68 8.75
N PHE A 571 9.50 -2.75 7.74
CA PHE A 571 9.32 -3.53 6.52
C PHE A 571 9.44 -5.04 6.77
N LEU A 572 10.43 -5.47 7.56
CA LEU A 572 10.58 -6.88 7.97
C LEU A 572 9.47 -7.37 8.90
N ASN A 573 8.70 -6.47 9.53
CA ASN A 573 7.50 -6.80 10.32
C ASN A 573 6.22 -6.93 9.46
N LEU A 574 6.25 -6.57 8.18
CA LEU A 574 5.15 -6.85 7.26
C LEU A 574 5.18 -8.33 6.85
N LYS A 575 4.03 -8.87 6.45
CA LYS A 575 4.03 -10.13 5.69
C LYS A 575 4.72 -9.85 4.34
N PRO A 576 5.76 -10.58 3.93
CA PRO A 576 6.37 -10.39 2.63
C PRO A 576 5.36 -10.68 1.50
N GLU A 577 5.44 -9.87 0.44
CA GLU A 577 4.91 -10.16 -0.88
C GLU A 577 6.03 -10.67 -1.82
N PRO A 578 5.71 -11.52 -2.82
CA PRO A 578 6.69 -12.01 -3.79
C PRO A 578 7.37 -10.90 -4.58
N ASP A 579 8.60 -11.16 -5.06
CA ASP A 579 9.52 -10.27 -5.77
C ASP A 579 9.95 -9.01 -5.01
N ILE A 580 9.00 -8.15 -4.66
CA ILE A 580 9.25 -6.79 -4.18
C ILE A 580 9.92 -6.80 -2.81
N SER A 581 9.53 -7.72 -1.93
CA SER A 581 10.08 -7.79 -0.57
C SER A 581 11.54 -8.21 -0.59
N ALA A 582 11.86 -9.28 -1.33
CA ALA A 582 13.22 -9.75 -1.51
C ALA A 582 14.09 -8.69 -2.20
N THR A 583 13.56 -8.03 -3.25
CA THR A 583 14.26 -6.94 -3.96
C THR A 583 14.65 -5.79 -3.04
N LEU A 584 13.70 -5.23 -2.27
CA LEU A 584 13.97 -4.06 -1.44
C LEU A 584 14.82 -4.38 -0.20
N VAL A 585 14.66 -5.57 0.40
CA VAL A 585 15.53 -6.00 1.51
C VAL A 585 16.96 -6.24 1.05
N HIS A 586 17.16 -6.86 -0.12
CA HIS A 586 18.47 -7.01 -0.75
C HIS A 586 19.12 -5.66 -1.07
N ASP A 587 18.39 -4.75 -1.71
CA ASP A 587 18.87 -3.41 -2.03
C ASP A 587 19.23 -2.61 -0.76
N PHE A 588 18.48 -2.78 0.34
CA PHE A 588 18.79 -2.14 1.61
C PHE A 588 20.13 -2.64 2.14
N PHE A 589 20.37 -3.95 2.15
CA PHE A 589 21.62 -4.49 2.66
C PHE A 589 22.82 -4.14 1.79
N ILE A 590 22.69 -4.16 0.46
CA ILE A 590 23.75 -3.70 -0.44
C ILE A 590 24.11 -2.23 -0.13
N MET A 591 23.12 -1.34 -0.08
CA MET A 591 23.38 0.10 0.05
C MET A 591 23.78 0.50 1.48
N CYS A 592 22.99 0.08 2.47
CA CYS A 592 23.11 0.53 3.87
C CYS A 592 23.83 -0.45 4.79
N GLY A 593 24.05 -1.72 4.40
CA GLY A 593 24.50 -2.78 5.30
C GLY A 593 25.83 -2.49 5.99
N SER A 594 26.84 -2.03 5.25
CA SER A 594 28.15 -1.69 5.83
C SER A 594 28.08 -0.54 6.84
N GLN A 595 27.18 0.44 6.63
CA GLN A 595 26.98 1.54 7.57
C GLN A 595 26.12 1.12 8.77
N CYS A 596 25.15 0.21 8.56
CA CYS A 596 24.36 -0.37 9.64
C CYS A 596 25.20 -1.25 10.58
N ASP A 597 26.10 -2.09 10.07
CA ASP A 597 27.01 -2.87 10.93
C ASP A 597 27.97 -1.95 11.70
N LYS A 598 28.55 -0.93 11.06
CA LYS A 598 29.40 0.06 11.75
C LYS A 598 28.68 0.84 12.85
N HIS A 599 27.40 1.19 12.64
CA HIS A 599 26.65 2.06 13.57
C HIS A 599 25.84 1.30 14.62
N TYR A 600 25.28 0.13 14.30
CA TYR A 600 24.41 -0.67 15.18
C TYR A 600 25.04 -2.01 15.61
N GLY A 601 26.12 -2.45 14.97
CA GLY A 601 26.89 -3.65 15.30
C GLY A 601 26.02 -4.89 15.53
N ARG A 602 26.11 -5.43 16.76
CA ARG A 602 25.36 -6.63 17.18
C ARG A 602 23.85 -6.55 16.93
N GLN A 603 23.24 -5.37 16.95
CA GLN A 603 21.80 -5.28 16.65
C GLN A 603 21.51 -5.48 15.16
N PHE A 604 22.38 -5.01 14.26
CA PHE A 604 22.23 -5.27 12.83
C PHE A 604 22.50 -6.74 12.48
N ARG A 605 23.46 -7.40 13.14
CA ARG A 605 23.71 -8.84 12.97
C ARG A 605 22.50 -9.70 13.32
N LYS A 606 21.79 -9.37 14.40
CA LYS A 606 20.49 -10.00 14.74
C LYS A 606 19.42 -9.80 13.65
N ILE A 607 19.45 -8.70 12.90
CA ILE A 607 18.55 -8.48 11.76
C ILE A 607 18.96 -9.35 10.56
N LEU A 608 20.26 -9.47 10.27
CA LEU A 608 20.76 -10.38 9.24
C LEU A 608 20.39 -11.84 9.56
N GLU A 609 20.62 -12.29 10.79
CA GLU A 609 20.22 -13.62 11.29
C GLU A 609 18.71 -13.85 11.22
N LEU A 610 17.89 -12.87 11.63
CA LEU A 610 16.43 -12.95 11.54
C LEU A 610 15.97 -13.03 10.07
N THR A 611 16.60 -12.26 9.19
CA THR A 611 16.24 -12.26 7.77
C THR A 611 16.60 -13.61 7.14
N ASN A 612 17.79 -14.13 7.42
CA ASN A 612 18.25 -15.43 6.92
C ASN A 612 17.42 -16.60 7.49
N ASN A 613 17.18 -16.63 8.79
CA ASN A 613 16.65 -17.82 9.47
C ASN A 613 15.12 -17.86 9.58
N GLN A 614 14.45 -16.72 9.42
CA GLN A 614 12.99 -16.59 9.54
C GLN A 614 12.36 -15.95 8.29
N TYR A 615 12.85 -14.80 7.82
CA TYR A 615 12.21 -14.07 6.72
C TYR A 615 12.35 -14.80 5.37
N LEU A 616 13.53 -15.35 5.06
CA LEU A 616 13.73 -16.20 3.87
C LEU A 616 12.79 -17.41 3.88
N LYS A 617 12.61 -18.10 5.01
CA LYS A 617 11.67 -19.23 5.11
C LYS A 617 10.22 -18.84 4.82
N VAL A 618 9.81 -17.61 5.16
CA VAL A 618 8.48 -17.13 4.77
C VAL A 618 8.43 -16.84 3.27
N LEU A 619 9.50 -16.29 2.68
CA LEU A 619 9.63 -16.07 1.24
C LEU A 619 9.66 -17.38 0.43
N GLU A 620 10.36 -18.42 0.89
CA GLU A 620 10.44 -19.74 0.24
C GLU A 620 9.07 -20.34 -0.08
N ASN A 621 8.07 -20.07 0.77
CA ASN A 621 6.70 -20.57 0.63
C ASN A 621 5.80 -19.74 -0.32
N ILE A 622 6.29 -18.61 -0.86
CA ILE A 622 5.49 -17.67 -1.68
C ILE A 622 6.24 -17.12 -2.91
N ASP A 623 7.56 -17.24 -2.97
CA ASP A 623 8.44 -16.62 -3.95
C ASP A 623 9.48 -17.65 -4.43
N GLU A 624 9.42 -17.99 -5.71
CA GLU A 624 10.39 -18.86 -6.40
C GLU A 624 11.29 -18.06 -7.37
N GLY A 625 11.15 -16.72 -7.36
CA GLY A 625 11.79 -15.83 -8.31
C GLY A 625 13.24 -15.50 -7.98
N GLY A 626 13.96 -15.04 -9.01
CA GLY A 626 15.34 -14.56 -8.90
C GLY A 626 15.59 -13.47 -7.84
N PRO A 627 14.63 -12.60 -7.44
CA PRO A 627 14.80 -11.70 -6.30
C PRO A 627 15.12 -12.42 -4.98
N LYS A 628 14.44 -13.53 -4.66
CA LYS A 628 14.71 -14.33 -3.46
C LYS A 628 16.14 -14.89 -3.49
N THR A 629 16.52 -15.53 -4.60
CA THR A 629 17.85 -16.16 -4.74
C THR A 629 18.98 -15.15 -4.59
N ARG A 630 18.83 -13.91 -5.09
CA ARG A 630 19.83 -12.85 -4.88
C ARG A 630 19.95 -12.45 -3.40
N LEU A 631 18.83 -12.31 -2.69
CA LEU A 631 18.83 -12.01 -1.25
C LEU A 631 19.50 -13.14 -0.45
N GLU A 632 19.20 -14.39 -0.79
CA GLU A 632 19.78 -15.58 -0.16
C GLU A 632 21.30 -15.66 -0.37
N VAL A 633 21.78 -15.56 -1.61
CA VAL A 633 23.21 -15.58 -1.94
C VAL A 633 23.95 -14.43 -1.24
N TYR A 634 23.36 -13.23 -1.19
CA TYR A 634 23.92 -12.09 -0.44
C TYR A 634 24.05 -12.41 1.06
N LEU A 635 23.00 -12.94 1.69
CA LEU A 635 23.00 -13.26 3.12
C LEU A 635 24.02 -14.35 3.45
N GLN A 636 24.08 -15.43 2.65
CA GLN A 636 25.11 -16.47 2.78
C GLN A 636 26.52 -15.88 2.70
N THR A 637 26.78 -14.99 1.73
CA THR A 637 28.08 -14.32 1.56
C THR A 637 28.46 -13.47 2.79
N VAL A 638 27.52 -12.67 3.31
CA VAL A 638 27.78 -11.78 4.46
C VAL A 638 27.93 -12.56 5.78
N ILE A 639 27.21 -13.68 5.94
CA ILE A 639 27.36 -14.55 7.11
C ILE A 639 28.74 -15.24 7.08
N GLN A 640 29.22 -15.67 5.91
CA GLN A 640 30.56 -16.26 5.76
C GLN A 640 31.67 -15.23 5.98
N SER A 641 31.54 -14.01 5.43
CA SER A 641 32.57 -12.96 5.56
C SER A 641 32.58 -12.23 6.90
N ASN A 642 31.53 -12.37 7.72
CA ASN A 642 31.26 -11.61 8.95
C ASN A 642 31.19 -10.06 8.78
N VAL A 643 31.31 -9.54 7.55
CA VAL A 643 31.37 -8.10 7.27
C VAL A 643 30.58 -7.79 5.99
N PRO A 644 29.53 -6.95 6.03
CA PRO A 644 28.90 -6.43 4.84
C PRO A 644 29.87 -5.52 4.07
N ALA A 645 30.15 -5.88 2.82
CA ALA A 645 31.00 -5.09 1.94
C ALA A 645 30.46 -3.65 1.80
N PRO A 646 31.32 -2.61 1.87
CA PRO A 646 30.91 -1.26 1.54
C PRO A 646 30.59 -1.16 0.05
N PRO A 647 29.55 -0.38 -0.35
CA PRO A 647 29.35 -0.09 -1.76
C PRO A 647 30.55 0.68 -2.35
N GLU A 648 30.93 0.31 -3.57
CA GLU A 648 32.16 0.73 -4.26
C GLU A 648 32.34 2.27 -4.29
N SER A 649 31.25 3.01 -4.47
CA SER A 649 31.23 4.48 -4.63
C SER A 649 30.83 5.29 -3.38
N THR A 650 30.86 4.72 -2.17
CA THR A 650 30.47 5.44 -0.93
C THR A 650 31.38 6.62 -0.51
N LYS A 651 32.57 6.77 -1.08
CA LYS A 651 33.56 7.80 -0.69
C LYS A 651 33.37 9.14 -1.42
N ILE A 652 32.22 9.79 -1.23
CA ILE A 652 32.04 11.19 -1.63
C ILE A 652 32.59 12.12 -0.54
N ASN A 653 33.58 12.94 -0.89
CA ASN A 653 34.27 13.86 0.00
C ASN A 653 34.28 15.27 -0.64
N TRP A 654 33.48 16.20 -0.12
CA TRP A 654 33.28 17.56 -0.63
C TRP A 654 32.87 18.56 0.46
#